data_AF-A0A7D5T586-F1
#
_entry.id   AF-A0A7D5T586-F1
#
_cell.length_a   1.000
_cell.length_b   1.000
_cell.length_c   1.000
_cell.angle_alpha   90.00
_cell.angle_beta   90.00
_cell.angle_gamma   90.00
#
_symmetry.space_group_name_H-M   'P 1'
#
loop_
_entity.id
_entity.type
_entity.pdbx_description
1 polymer ?
#
loop_
_entity_poly.entity_id
_entity_poly.type
_entity_poly.pdbx_seq_one_letter_code
_entity_poly.pdbx_strand_id
1 'polypeptide(L)'
;MAGDEHDTQDPPPVPPEVHGGEPMEPDIILDNSDGDSTQSDGVEEIDLGDVDEEWTQYFRYDTAYADQVDAVDTFLNLLADNGLYLLEGACGTGKTLAAVTGGIHAIRDRRHLSSTRCDAGETFPDYSRLVAVTPVKQQLKQFVEELQGVNTSLPAGTKQIPTVVLRGRGDMMPYSYVDIAPFDDYSVRGKIDDLREMTREVIKFGSDIPLDWPDGMSPPEFSLYDYNWNEGSKTAEQYQERYRYDPFRAAAVKEIVSEMASSSGNDFDTLTVNGVSTPYPDYVPHTNDIVDMDELLVSGQGQLPMDLQGKFDPFYAGFFAGEGGLPFGFGDADSFVFDQASLFEAAAKRGICPHEAMAHFAEEAEVVLGNYNHLFDPQTRLLTEDKIGLFDDETIVVVDEAHQVERKVRDMLSTEVDIYTLDRAISDIEIARQYAVGDHEKTPTPELSGKEASRAQSLVKNALDTAGNYSVDADDLNEAARFLRFAKQKLGEYGADKLNDRYKDVSWRRAVENWELDTLEKELADPEQVGDTDQLYDDVLASDDFDHTSFTKVYQVMLGIKFVYDALEEEGIYDRTPQGVGVGEFFRRWVTEDRVEYHHQVVLDDNRKDSVPDSFPEWVRGWTPSYQLFNCVPRDELRGVFAEIGGGVLMSATIQPADVFKEAIGIDDVPYPTEEDDGDENSTGASSVRKPDSDTLDESDIRPTEFEQYPLRFPSENRLSMTVDLPKYINDNRGDPTQDPARMTDTRRKYAKMLREIVSTRGNVMIAMPNYREAKWVYEFIKNQDPSKRLHLDQSSSDQETTETLEAFFADGEAVIFTSCRGTITEGVDYDGGKLHCCAAVGIPLLPSHMPRIKAIRTAYDERMGSRSGYETALTIPAVRKVRQAFGRVIRGSDETGVRLLLDNRYASTAWDGVEEYLSDQEQEEFGLARPDRVGQMVSTFWEEAESREQETSDTDDEATSGSEQTSLSSSAQSTPDEKVADESKTGNDESGSGSGRDYSVDPTKTAKVYFGKEATLNGWVTLQTDIVEQEIVPLVREYEVEDADGVETISLNFSKELSVSGWTDVRADAVLEEIEPIAEDARPHTA
;
A
#
# COMPACT_ATOMS: atom_id res chain seq x y z
N MET A 1 -41.19 -49.69 -20.87
CA MET A 1 -41.13 -50.74 -21.91
C MET A 1 -40.86 -50.05 -23.23
N ALA A 2 -39.75 -50.43 -23.89
CA ALA A 2 -39.39 -50.35 -25.33
C ALA A 2 -39.90 -49.14 -26.17
N GLY A 3 -39.10 -48.45 -26.98
CA GLY A 3 -37.73 -48.63 -27.46
C GLY A 3 -37.48 -47.71 -28.67
N ASP A 4 -36.20 -47.36 -28.89
CA ASP A 4 -35.47 -46.86 -30.07
C ASP A 4 -36.14 -45.96 -31.12
N GLU A 5 -35.53 -44.80 -31.40
CA GLU A 5 -35.01 -44.46 -32.73
C GLU A 5 -33.90 -43.38 -32.69
N HIS A 6 -32.96 -43.55 -33.63
CA HIS A 6 -31.64 -42.93 -33.85
C HIS A 6 -31.48 -41.41 -33.71
N ASP A 7 -30.33 -41.02 -33.13
CA ASP A 7 -29.72 -39.69 -33.26
C ASP A 7 -28.43 -39.80 -34.09
N THR A 8 -28.32 -38.99 -35.14
CA THR A 8 -27.17 -38.92 -36.05
C THR A 8 -26.26 -37.77 -35.60
N GLN A 9 -25.16 -38.08 -34.92
CA GLN A 9 -24.08 -37.13 -34.67
C GLN A 9 -23.21 -37.01 -35.93
N ASP A 10 -23.19 -35.81 -36.54
CA ASP A 10 -22.12 -35.42 -37.45
C ASP A 10 -20.81 -35.26 -36.66
N PRO A 11 -19.67 -35.78 -37.16
CA PRO A 11 -18.37 -35.56 -36.52
C PRO A 11 -17.91 -34.10 -36.73
N PRO A 12 -17.15 -33.52 -35.79
CA PRO A 12 -16.59 -32.18 -35.94
C PRO A 12 -15.58 -32.12 -37.09
N PRO A 13 -15.37 -30.93 -37.70
CA PRO A 13 -14.53 -30.77 -38.89
C PRO A 13 -13.07 -31.12 -38.59
N VAL A 14 -12.47 -31.91 -39.48
CA VAL A 14 -11.05 -32.27 -39.46
C VAL A 14 -10.22 -31.05 -39.93
N PRO A 15 -9.20 -30.59 -39.17
CA PRO A 15 -8.31 -29.51 -39.60
C PRO A 15 -7.48 -29.92 -40.83
N PRO A 16 -7.02 -28.96 -41.67
CA PRO A 16 -6.25 -29.28 -42.86
C PRO A 16 -4.91 -29.93 -42.52
N GLU A 17 -4.55 -31.00 -43.24
CA GLU A 17 -3.25 -31.67 -43.16
C GLU A 17 -2.12 -30.69 -43.48
N VAL A 18 -1.35 -30.30 -42.47
CA VAL A 18 -0.04 -29.67 -42.67
C VAL A 18 0.93 -30.77 -43.10
N HIS A 19 1.37 -30.72 -44.36
CA HIS A 19 2.41 -31.60 -44.88
C HIS A 19 3.69 -31.43 -44.06
N GLY A 20 4.06 -32.48 -43.32
CA GLY A 20 5.31 -32.54 -42.56
C GLY A 20 6.53 -32.37 -43.46
N GLY A 21 7.23 -31.25 -43.28
CA GLY A 21 8.66 -31.20 -43.51
C GLY A 21 9.35 -31.93 -42.35
N GLU A 22 10.34 -32.76 -42.65
CA GLU A 22 11.18 -33.39 -41.63
C GLU A 22 11.80 -32.30 -40.75
N PRO A 23 11.90 -32.50 -39.41
CA PRO A 23 12.59 -31.57 -38.54
C PRO A 23 14.06 -31.54 -38.94
N MET A 24 14.52 -30.41 -39.48
CA MET A 24 15.96 -30.12 -39.48
C MET A 24 16.37 -29.94 -38.02
N GLU A 25 17.31 -30.76 -37.56
CA GLU A 25 18.06 -30.49 -36.34
C GLU A 25 18.61 -29.06 -36.44
N PRO A 26 18.37 -28.17 -35.47
CA PRO A 26 19.06 -26.90 -35.44
C PRO A 26 20.54 -27.20 -35.17
N ASP A 27 21.39 -26.93 -36.16
CA ASP A 27 22.83 -26.87 -35.96
C ASP A 27 23.10 -25.81 -34.87
N ILE A 28 23.54 -26.25 -33.70
CA ILE A 28 24.17 -25.38 -32.71
C ILE A 28 25.49 -24.94 -33.33
N ILE A 29 25.50 -23.76 -33.95
CA ILE A 29 26.72 -23.13 -34.44
C ILE A 29 27.43 -22.52 -33.22
N LEU A 30 28.37 -23.29 -32.66
CA LEU A 30 29.51 -22.73 -31.92
C LEU A 30 30.64 -22.53 -32.94
N ASP A 31 30.62 -21.44 -33.69
CA ASP A 31 31.75 -21.08 -34.56
C ASP A 31 32.62 -20.03 -33.85
N ASN A 32 33.64 -20.53 -33.16
CA ASN A 32 34.83 -19.75 -32.79
C ASN A 32 35.79 -19.81 -33.98
N SER A 33 35.68 -18.88 -34.93
CA SER A 33 36.77 -18.61 -35.87
C SER A 33 36.80 -17.17 -36.40
N ASP A 34 37.86 -16.46 -36.00
CA ASP A 34 38.51 -15.29 -36.60
C ASP A 34 37.66 -14.37 -37.51
N GLY A 35 37.10 -13.32 -36.90
CA GLY A 35 36.55 -12.14 -37.57
C GLY A 35 36.69 -10.90 -36.68
N ASP A 36 37.58 -10.01 -37.09
CA ASP A 36 37.85 -8.71 -36.48
C ASP A 36 36.60 -7.80 -36.55
N SER A 37 35.83 -7.74 -35.46
CA SER A 37 34.98 -6.60 -35.12
C SER A 37 34.64 -6.64 -33.63
N THR A 38 35.40 -5.89 -32.84
CA THR A 38 34.96 -5.39 -31.53
C THR A 38 33.75 -4.47 -31.74
N GLN A 39 32.54 -5.02 -31.68
CA GLN A 39 31.37 -4.28 -31.22
C GLN A 39 31.07 -4.83 -29.83
N SER A 40 31.42 -4.03 -28.82
CA SER A 40 30.98 -4.26 -27.46
C SER A 40 29.47 -4.10 -27.42
N ASP A 41 28.75 -5.15 -27.01
CA ASP A 41 27.32 -5.13 -26.67
C ASP A 41 27.08 -4.36 -25.35
N GLY A 42 27.62 -3.14 -25.26
CA GLY A 42 27.32 -2.17 -24.22
C GLY A 42 26.33 -1.14 -24.76
N VAL A 43 25.37 -0.72 -23.94
CA VAL A 43 24.41 0.33 -24.29
C VAL A 43 25.18 1.62 -24.57
N GLU A 44 24.90 2.27 -25.70
CA GLU A 44 25.56 3.51 -26.11
C GLU A 44 25.22 4.64 -25.11
N GLU A 45 26.21 5.05 -24.32
CA GLU A 45 26.13 6.26 -23.50
C GLU A 45 26.42 7.48 -24.36
N ILE A 46 25.58 8.49 -24.21
CA ILE A 46 25.64 9.77 -24.90
C ILE A 46 26.00 10.85 -23.88
N ASP A 47 27.02 11.64 -24.19
CA ASP A 47 27.32 12.86 -23.43
C ASP A 47 26.21 13.90 -23.72
N LEU A 48 25.50 14.34 -22.69
CA LEU A 48 24.41 15.29 -22.85
C LEU A 48 24.90 16.66 -23.31
N GLY A 49 26.19 16.98 -23.16
CA GLY A 49 26.79 18.16 -23.76
C GLY A 49 26.77 18.15 -25.30
N ASP A 50 26.63 16.98 -25.91
CA ASP A 50 26.52 16.79 -27.36
C ASP A 50 25.05 16.70 -27.85
N VAL A 51 24.07 16.66 -26.93
CA VAL A 51 22.64 16.63 -27.23
C VAL A 51 22.10 18.07 -27.29
N ASP A 52 21.68 18.52 -28.48
CA ASP A 52 21.14 19.87 -28.70
C ASP A 52 19.64 19.94 -28.35
N GLU A 53 19.27 19.56 -27.14
CA GLU A 53 17.89 19.57 -26.63
C GLU A 53 17.79 20.37 -25.32
N GLU A 54 16.74 21.18 -25.17
CA GLU A 54 16.55 22.04 -24.00
C GLU A 54 16.24 21.26 -22.72
N TRP A 55 15.72 20.04 -22.82
CA TRP A 55 15.40 19.21 -21.65
C TRP A 55 16.65 18.70 -20.91
N THR A 56 17.82 18.68 -21.55
CA THR A 56 19.08 18.16 -20.98
C THR A 56 19.46 18.82 -19.65
N GLN A 57 19.06 20.08 -19.45
CA GLN A 57 19.30 20.82 -18.20
C GLN A 57 18.52 20.28 -16.99
N TYR A 58 17.44 19.52 -17.22
CA TYR A 58 16.63 18.88 -16.18
C TYR A 58 17.04 17.43 -15.94
N PHE A 59 17.99 16.91 -16.73
CA PHE A 59 18.54 15.59 -16.52
C PHE A 59 19.58 15.63 -15.40
N ARG A 60 19.57 14.63 -14.52
CA ARG A 60 20.39 14.61 -13.31
C ARG A 60 21.89 14.45 -13.60
N TYR A 61 22.23 13.67 -14.62
CA TYR A 61 23.59 13.24 -14.93
C TYR A 61 24.14 13.94 -16.17
N ASP A 62 25.46 13.96 -16.35
CA ASP A 62 26.09 14.55 -17.54
C ASP A 62 26.01 13.61 -18.76
N THR A 63 25.70 12.33 -18.54
CA THR A 63 25.51 11.33 -19.60
C THR A 63 24.12 10.70 -19.49
N ALA A 64 23.54 10.36 -20.63
CA ALA A 64 22.31 9.60 -20.74
C ALA A 64 22.51 8.42 -21.70
N TYR A 65 21.71 7.38 -21.53
CA TYR A 65 21.71 6.29 -22.50
C TYR A 65 20.84 6.66 -23.70
N ALA A 66 21.17 6.14 -24.89
CA ALA A 66 20.41 6.43 -26.12
C ALA A 66 18.90 6.14 -25.99
N ASP A 67 18.54 5.03 -25.34
CA ASP A 67 17.14 4.65 -25.08
C ASP A 67 16.41 5.65 -24.15
N GLN A 68 17.12 6.35 -23.27
CA GLN A 68 16.54 7.39 -22.42
C GLN A 68 16.28 8.68 -23.20
N VAL A 69 17.18 9.03 -24.11
CA VAL A 69 17.02 10.18 -25.01
C VAL A 69 15.77 9.96 -25.87
N ASP A 70 15.69 8.80 -26.53
CA ASP A 70 14.56 8.42 -27.38
C ASP A 70 13.23 8.47 -26.61
N ALA A 71 13.20 7.95 -25.39
CA ALA A 71 11.98 7.95 -24.59
C ALA A 71 11.54 9.32 -24.10
N VAL A 72 12.48 10.22 -23.76
CA VAL A 72 12.13 11.61 -23.43
C VAL A 72 11.50 12.27 -24.67
N ASP A 73 12.06 12.04 -25.85
CA ASP A 73 11.54 12.57 -27.11
C ASP A 73 10.17 11.98 -27.46
N THR A 74 9.99 10.67 -27.38
CA THR A 74 8.70 9.99 -27.59
C THR A 74 7.66 10.51 -26.60
N PHE A 75 8.01 10.65 -25.32
CA PHE A 75 7.10 11.15 -24.31
C PHE A 75 6.67 12.60 -24.59
N LEU A 76 7.60 13.49 -24.97
CA LEU A 76 7.30 14.87 -25.34
C LEU A 76 6.44 14.96 -26.61
N ASN A 77 6.67 14.09 -27.60
CA ASN A 77 5.84 14.02 -28.80
C ASN A 77 4.40 13.61 -28.46
N LEU A 78 4.22 12.59 -27.60
CA LEU A 78 2.90 12.17 -27.16
C LEU A 78 2.19 13.25 -26.35
N LEU A 79 2.90 13.93 -25.45
CA LEU A 79 2.35 15.02 -24.67
C LEU A 79 1.89 16.21 -25.52
N ALA A 80 2.43 16.40 -26.73
CA ALA A 80 1.95 17.41 -27.68
C ALA A 80 0.48 17.18 -28.08
N ASP A 81 0.04 15.92 -28.08
CA ASP A 81 -1.31 15.47 -28.45
C ASP A 81 -2.07 14.87 -27.25
N ASN A 82 -1.72 15.26 -26.01
CA ASN A 82 -2.36 14.75 -24.77
C ASN A 82 -2.27 13.20 -24.62
N GLY A 83 -1.29 12.58 -25.24
CA GLY A 83 -1.13 11.12 -25.33
C GLY A 83 -0.66 10.43 -24.04
N LEU A 84 -0.73 9.09 -24.07
CA LEU A 84 -0.28 8.21 -22.98
C LEU A 84 0.86 7.31 -23.45
N TYR A 85 1.97 7.34 -22.73
CA TYR A 85 3.15 6.54 -23.03
C TYR A 85 3.23 5.30 -22.14
N LEU A 86 3.43 4.12 -22.71
CA LEU A 86 3.58 2.87 -21.97
C LEU A 86 5.02 2.37 -22.09
N LEU A 87 5.75 2.38 -20.98
CA LEU A 87 7.19 2.15 -20.96
C LEU A 87 7.56 0.88 -20.17
N GLU A 88 8.08 -0.13 -20.86
CA GLU A 88 8.61 -1.35 -20.24
C GLU A 88 10.13 -1.30 -20.12
N GLY A 89 10.70 -1.67 -18.97
CA GLY A 89 12.15 -1.84 -18.84
C GLY A 89 12.57 -2.31 -17.46
N ALA A 90 13.73 -2.98 -17.35
CA ALA A 90 14.22 -3.50 -16.07
C ALA A 90 14.42 -2.40 -15.00
N CYS A 91 14.57 -2.77 -13.74
CA CYS A 91 14.99 -1.84 -12.69
C CYS A 91 16.36 -1.24 -13.05
N GLY A 92 16.60 0.03 -12.69
CA GLY A 92 17.87 0.70 -12.99
C GLY A 92 18.03 1.22 -14.42
N THR A 93 17.07 0.99 -15.33
CA THR A 93 17.12 1.54 -16.69
C THR A 93 16.76 3.03 -16.78
N GLY A 94 16.56 3.70 -15.64
CA GLY A 94 16.28 5.14 -15.56
C GLY A 94 14.96 5.59 -16.20
N LYS A 95 13.94 4.71 -16.26
CA LYS A 95 12.56 5.06 -16.65
C LYS A 95 12.03 6.28 -15.88
N THR A 96 12.26 6.28 -14.56
CA THR A 96 11.90 7.38 -13.65
C THR A 96 12.49 8.70 -14.11
N LEU A 97 13.77 8.70 -14.49
CA LEU A 97 14.46 9.91 -14.89
C LEU A 97 13.96 10.44 -16.24
N ALA A 98 13.69 9.56 -17.21
CA ALA A 98 13.09 9.95 -18.49
C ALA A 98 11.69 10.58 -18.30
N ALA A 99 10.82 9.94 -17.52
CA ALA A 99 9.48 10.43 -17.21
C ALA A 99 9.50 11.81 -16.52
N VAL A 100 10.31 11.95 -15.47
CA VAL A 100 10.43 13.21 -14.70
C VAL A 100 11.02 14.32 -15.56
N THR A 101 12.07 14.03 -16.34
CA THR A 101 12.73 15.00 -17.22
C THR A 101 11.78 15.53 -18.29
N GLY A 102 11.09 14.63 -19.01
CA GLY A 102 10.13 15.02 -20.05
C GLY A 102 8.97 15.83 -19.47
N GLY A 103 8.43 15.41 -18.32
CA GLY A 103 7.33 16.11 -17.65
C GLY A 103 7.70 17.52 -17.16
N ILE A 104 8.88 17.70 -16.55
CA ILE A 104 9.35 19.02 -16.11
C ILE A 104 9.56 19.95 -17.32
N HIS A 105 10.14 19.43 -18.40
CA HIS A 105 10.33 20.21 -19.62
C HIS A 105 9.00 20.64 -20.25
N ALA A 106 8.01 19.72 -20.28
CA ALA A 106 6.65 20.01 -20.73
C ALA A 106 6.00 21.17 -19.95
N ILE A 107 6.22 21.23 -18.63
CA ILE A 107 5.69 22.30 -17.76
C ILE A 107 6.42 23.64 -17.98
N ARG A 108 7.75 23.63 -18.09
CA ARG A 108 8.55 24.86 -18.03
C ARG A 108 8.80 25.53 -19.38
N ASP A 109 8.82 24.75 -20.46
CA ASP A 109 9.33 25.21 -21.76
C ASP A 109 8.29 25.11 -22.89
N ARG A 110 7.00 25.21 -22.56
CA ARG A 110 5.86 25.16 -23.49
C ARG A 110 6.05 25.95 -24.79
N ARG A 111 6.63 27.15 -24.73
CA ARG A 111 6.86 27.98 -25.94
C ARG A 111 7.89 27.36 -26.89
N HIS A 112 8.95 26.76 -26.35
CA HIS A 112 9.94 26.05 -27.14
C HIS A 112 9.28 24.83 -27.78
N LEU A 113 8.61 24.00 -26.97
CA LEU A 113 7.93 22.79 -27.41
C LEU A 113 6.85 23.06 -28.47
N SER A 114 6.10 24.15 -28.35
CA SER A 114 5.13 24.58 -29.38
C SER A 114 5.79 24.84 -30.74
N SER A 115 7.08 25.17 -30.77
CA SER A 115 7.81 25.44 -32.02
C SER A 115 8.58 24.24 -32.58
N THR A 116 8.85 23.24 -31.75
CA THR A 116 9.66 22.07 -32.10
C THR A 116 8.86 20.77 -32.22
N ARG A 117 7.73 20.66 -31.52
CA ARG A 117 6.94 19.42 -31.41
C ARG A 117 5.51 19.52 -31.95
N CYS A 118 4.98 20.73 -32.14
CA CYS A 118 3.63 20.94 -32.68
C CYS A 118 3.65 21.41 -34.14
N ASP A 119 2.55 21.18 -34.86
CA ASP A 119 2.36 21.66 -36.22
C ASP A 119 2.21 23.19 -36.28
N ALA A 120 2.47 23.77 -37.46
CA ALA A 120 2.52 25.21 -37.64
C ALA A 120 1.16 25.89 -37.37
N GLY A 121 1.03 26.53 -36.21
CA GLY A 121 -0.18 27.24 -35.78
C GLY A 121 -0.86 26.60 -34.57
N GLU A 122 -0.39 25.44 -34.13
CA GLU A 122 -0.81 24.77 -32.91
C GLU A 122 0.09 25.18 -31.74
N THR A 123 -0.37 24.90 -30.53
CA THR A 123 0.35 25.20 -29.29
C THR A 123 0.43 23.96 -28.44
N PHE A 124 1.60 23.70 -27.87
CA PHE A 124 1.78 22.61 -26.91
C PHE A 124 0.80 22.80 -25.73
N PRO A 125 0.22 21.72 -25.18
CA PRO A 125 -0.72 21.82 -24.06
C PRO A 125 -0.12 22.56 -22.84
N ASP A 126 -0.99 23.18 -22.03
CA ASP A 126 -0.57 24.05 -20.92
C ASP A 126 -0.35 23.28 -19.62
N TYR A 127 0.57 22.32 -19.62
CA TYR A 127 0.81 21.55 -18.41
C TYR A 127 1.37 22.41 -17.28
N SER A 128 0.78 22.30 -16.10
CA SER A 128 1.17 23.06 -14.90
C SER A 128 1.73 22.17 -13.78
N ARG A 129 1.48 20.85 -13.84
CA ARG A 129 1.86 19.91 -12.77
C ARG A 129 2.19 18.52 -13.30
N LEU A 130 3.11 17.84 -12.59
CA LEU A 130 3.36 16.41 -12.72
C LEU A 130 2.99 15.69 -11.41
N VAL A 131 2.18 14.63 -11.51
CA VAL A 131 1.81 13.77 -10.38
C VAL A 131 2.36 12.37 -10.61
N ALA A 132 3.30 11.93 -9.78
CA ALA A 132 3.83 10.57 -9.84
C ALA A 132 3.23 9.69 -8.72
N VAL A 133 2.72 8.52 -9.08
CA VAL A 133 2.14 7.56 -8.14
C VAL A 133 2.82 6.19 -8.24
N THR A 134 3.07 5.57 -7.08
CA THR A 134 3.62 4.22 -6.97
C THR A 134 2.83 3.40 -5.94
N PRO A 135 2.65 2.08 -6.13
CA PRO A 135 2.03 1.22 -5.14
C PRO A 135 3.00 0.80 -4.02
N VAL A 136 4.31 1.08 -4.15
CA VAL A 136 5.35 0.62 -3.23
C VAL A 136 5.97 1.78 -2.47
N LYS A 137 5.91 1.75 -1.13
CA LYS A 137 6.46 2.81 -0.27
C LYS A 137 7.96 3.06 -0.49
N GLN A 138 8.75 2.02 -0.77
CA GLN A 138 10.20 2.13 -1.00
C GLN A 138 10.52 2.90 -2.29
N GLN A 139 9.76 2.71 -3.37
CA GLN A 139 9.97 3.41 -4.65
C GLN A 139 9.72 4.91 -4.55
N LEU A 140 8.81 5.33 -3.66
CA LEU A 140 8.58 6.75 -3.40
C LEU A 140 9.84 7.46 -2.88
N LYS A 141 10.68 6.77 -2.09
CA LYS A 141 11.97 7.30 -1.64
C LYS A 141 12.93 7.53 -2.81
N GLN A 142 12.93 6.61 -3.79
CA GLN A 142 13.74 6.76 -5.00
C GLN A 142 13.33 8.00 -5.81
N PHE A 143 12.02 8.24 -5.99
CA PHE A 143 11.54 9.47 -6.65
C PHE A 143 11.97 10.75 -5.92
N VAL A 144 11.95 10.75 -4.58
CA VAL A 144 12.44 11.88 -3.76
C VAL A 144 13.93 12.10 -4.03
N GLU A 145 14.75 11.06 -3.98
CA GLU A 145 16.20 11.14 -4.22
C GLU A 145 16.52 11.61 -5.64
N GLU A 146 15.75 11.19 -6.64
CA GLU A 146 15.92 11.66 -8.03
C GLU A 146 15.61 13.15 -8.17
N LEU A 147 14.49 13.63 -7.61
CA LEU A 147 14.13 15.05 -7.68
C LEU A 147 15.07 15.96 -6.90
N GLN A 148 15.55 15.50 -5.74
CA GLN A 148 16.62 16.18 -5.01
C GLN A 148 17.91 16.25 -5.85
N GLY A 149 18.24 15.15 -6.53
CA GLY A 149 19.37 15.08 -7.47
C GLY A 149 19.24 16.06 -8.62
N VAL A 150 18.08 16.10 -9.29
CA VAL A 150 17.78 17.06 -10.36
C VAL A 150 17.92 18.50 -9.86
N ASN A 151 17.31 18.85 -8.73
CA ASN A 151 17.43 20.21 -8.18
C ASN A 151 18.87 20.61 -7.83
N THR A 152 19.72 19.63 -7.52
CA THR A 152 21.14 19.83 -7.24
C THR A 152 21.96 20.01 -8.53
N SER A 153 21.58 19.33 -9.62
CA SER A 153 22.27 19.41 -10.92
C SER A 153 21.83 20.59 -11.79
N LEU A 154 20.69 21.24 -11.47
CA LEU A 154 20.18 22.39 -12.23
C LEU A 154 21.23 23.49 -12.46
N PRO A 155 21.30 24.08 -13.66
CA PRO A 155 22.20 25.19 -13.93
C PRO A 155 21.98 26.39 -13.00
N ALA A 156 23.07 27.11 -12.71
CA ALA A 156 23.02 28.28 -11.84
C ALA A 156 22.08 29.36 -12.39
N GLY A 157 21.06 29.73 -11.60
CA GLY A 157 20.05 30.73 -11.95
C GLY A 157 18.73 30.15 -12.45
N THR A 158 18.65 28.83 -12.67
CA THR A 158 17.39 28.12 -12.92
C THR A 158 16.60 27.98 -11.61
N LYS A 159 15.28 28.17 -11.67
CA LYS A 159 14.39 28.00 -10.51
C LYS A 159 14.35 26.52 -10.12
N GLN A 160 14.45 26.21 -8.84
CA GLN A 160 14.28 24.84 -8.33
C GLN A 160 12.86 24.35 -8.58
N ILE A 161 12.70 23.04 -8.67
CA ILE A 161 11.44 22.33 -8.91
C ILE A 161 10.82 22.03 -7.53
N PRO A 162 9.77 22.78 -7.12
CA PRO A 162 9.10 22.54 -5.85
C PRO A 162 8.38 21.20 -5.90
N THR A 163 8.71 20.32 -4.95
CA THR A 163 8.18 18.96 -4.88
C THR A 163 7.60 18.67 -3.51
N VAL A 164 6.44 18.03 -3.44
CA VAL A 164 5.85 17.54 -2.18
C VAL A 164 5.38 16.10 -2.26
N VAL A 165 5.54 15.35 -1.18
CA VAL A 165 5.04 13.98 -1.03
C VAL A 165 3.72 13.96 -0.27
N LEU A 166 2.67 13.40 -0.88
CA LEU A 166 1.37 13.18 -0.26
C LEU A 166 1.36 11.96 0.66
N ARG A 167 0.72 12.13 1.82
CA ARG A 167 0.54 11.10 2.85
C ARG A 167 -0.86 11.18 3.45
N GLY A 168 -1.31 10.07 4.05
CA GLY A 168 -2.63 10.04 4.68
C GLY A 168 -2.71 10.94 5.91
N ARG A 169 -3.93 11.35 6.27
CA ARG A 169 -4.22 12.15 7.49
C ARG A 169 -3.56 11.57 8.75
N GLY A 170 -3.64 10.26 8.94
CA GLY A 170 -3.03 9.58 10.09
C GLY A 170 -1.51 9.71 10.14
N ASP A 171 -0.83 9.63 8.99
CA ASP A 171 0.64 9.73 8.88
C ASP A 171 1.15 11.17 9.09
N MET A 172 0.25 12.16 9.03
CA MET A 172 0.56 13.58 9.16
C MET A 172 -0.02 14.19 10.46
N MET A 173 -0.65 13.38 11.31
CA MET A 173 -1.25 13.83 12.57
C MET A 173 -0.25 13.71 13.72
N PRO A 174 0.11 14.81 14.42
CA PRO A 174 1.09 14.75 15.50
C PRO A 174 0.73 13.77 16.63
N TYR A 175 -0.56 13.68 16.98
CA TYR A 175 -1.03 12.76 18.03
C TYR A 175 -1.00 11.27 17.64
N SER A 176 -0.76 10.92 16.37
CA SER A 176 -0.59 9.50 15.96
C SER A 176 0.74 8.89 16.42
N TYR A 177 1.68 9.71 16.88
CA TYR A 177 3.06 9.32 17.18
C TYR A 177 3.38 9.41 18.67
N VAL A 178 2.36 9.59 19.51
CA VAL A 178 2.48 9.74 20.97
C VAL A 178 1.34 9.00 21.67
N ASP A 179 1.64 8.40 22.82
CA ASP A 179 0.67 7.64 23.62
C ASP A 179 -0.02 8.58 24.63
N ILE A 180 -1.04 9.32 24.18
CA ILE A 180 -1.77 10.29 25.01
C ILE A 180 -3.30 10.09 24.95
N ALA A 181 -3.96 10.10 26.10
CA ALA A 181 -5.42 9.92 26.16
C ALA A 181 -6.18 11.08 25.47
N PRO A 182 -7.19 10.79 24.61
CA PRO A 182 -7.94 9.55 24.53
C PRO A 182 -7.49 8.66 23.35
N PHE A 183 -6.29 8.87 22.81
CA PHE A 183 -5.74 8.15 21.67
C PHE A 183 -4.91 6.96 22.17
N ASP A 184 -5.37 5.74 21.90
CA ASP A 184 -4.52 4.55 21.81
C ASP A 184 -4.19 4.28 20.33
N ASP A 185 -3.17 3.47 20.04
CA ASP A 185 -2.69 3.20 18.66
C ASP A 185 -3.81 2.80 17.66
N TYR A 186 -4.92 2.29 18.16
CA TYR A 186 -6.06 1.82 17.35
C TYR A 186 -7.20 2.84 17.19
N SER A 187 -7.27 3.92 17.98
CA SER A 187 -8.41 4.87 17.94
C SER A 187 -8.12 6.21 17.27
N VAL A 188 -6.88 6.51 16.89
CA VAL A 188 -6.51 7.79 16.25
C VAL A 188 -7.31 8.04 14.97
N ARG A 189 -7.39 7.04 14.08
CA ARG A 189 -8.10 7.21 12.79
C ARG A 189 -9.59 7.52 12.94
N GLY A 190 -10.24 6.98 13.98
CA GLY A 190 -11.68 7.17 14.21
C GLY A 190 -12.05 8.48 14.90
N LYS A 191 -11.07 9.20 15.46
CA LYS A 191 -11.27 10.40 16.30
C LYS A 191 -10.63 11.67 15.72
N ILE A 192 -9.86 11.57 14.62
CA ILE A 192 -9.29 12.73 13.92
C ILE A 192 -10.40 13.68 13.44
N ASP A 193 -11.50 13.12 12.95
CA ASP A 193 -12.61 13.92 12.42
C ASP A 193 -13.33 14.68 13.54
N ASP A 194 -13.59 14.04 14.67
CA ASP A 194 -14.14 14.68 15.88
C ASP A 194 -13.28 15.86 16.35
N LEU A 195 -11.95 15.69 16.42
CA LEU A 195 -11.05 16.79 16.81
C LEU A 195 -11.14 17.97 15.86
N ARG A 196 -11.12 17.69 14.55
CA ARG A 196 -11.18 18.73 13.52
C ARG A 196 -12.52 19.43 13.52
N GLU A 197 -13.61 18.71 13.66
CA GLU A 197 -14.96 19.25 13.78
C GLU A 197 -15.06 20.24 14.93
N MET A 198 -14.67 19.82 16.14
CA MET A 198 -14.64 20.72 17.29
C MET A 198 -13.70 21.91 17.06
N THR A 199 -12.55 21.70 16.41
CA THR A 199 -11.65 22.81 16.05
C THR A 199 -12.33 23.81 15.12
N ARG A 200 -13.06 23.34 14.10
CA ARG A 200 -13.83 24.19 13.16
C ARG A 200 -14.87 25.00 13.92
N GLU A 201 -15.59 24.38 14.85
CA GLU A 201 -16.55 25.05 15.72
C GLU A 201 -15.92 26.15 16.56
N VAL A 202 -14.70 25.94 17.06
CA VAL A 202 -13.94 26.96 17.81
C VAL A 202 -13.52 28.14 16.91
N ILE A 203 -13.04 27.88 15.68
CA ILE A 203 -12.41 28.91 14.83
C ILE A 203 -13.33 29.47 13.73
N LYS A 204 -14.57 28.98 13.59
CA LYS A 204 -15.50 29.51 12.57
C LYS A 204 -15.89 30.96 12.83
N PHE A 205 -16.24 31.65 11.74
CA PHE A 205 -16.91 32.94 11.83
C PHE A 205 -18.24 32.78 12.56
N GLY A 206 -18.51 33.63 13.56
CA GLY A 206 -19.74 33.58 14.35
C GLY A 206 -19.81 32.40 15.33
N SER A 207 -18.66 31.83 15.73
CA SER A 207 -18.60 30.84 16.80
C SER A 207 -19.11 31.42 18.12
N ASP A 208 -19.99 30.68 18.79
CA ASP A 208 -20.58 31.03 20.09
C ASP A 208 -19.62 30.83 21.28
N ILE A 209 -18.38 30.37 21.03
CA ILE A 209 -17.38 30.13 22.07
C ILE A 209 -16.67 31.44 22.44
N PRO A 210 -16.80 31.95 23.68
CA PRO A 210 -16.10 33.15 24.13
C PRO A 210 -14.64 32.80 24.46
N LEU A 211 -13.70 33.14 23.57
CA LEU A 211 -12.27 32.86 23.77
C LEU A 211 -11.69 33.75 24.88
N ASP A 212 -10.81 33.19 25.69
CA ASP A 212 -9.92 33.93 26.61
C ASP A 212 -8.79 34.58 25.80
N TRP A 213 -9.08 35.73 25.19
CA TRP A 213 -8.19 36.36 24.22
C TRP A 213 -6.81 36.71 24.84
N PRO A 214 -5.69 36.29 24.23
CA PRO A 214 -4.34 36.55 24.75
C PRO A 214 -4.02 38.03 24.97
N ASP A 215 -3.19 38.29 25.98
CA ASP A 215 -2.69 39.63 26.31
C ASP A 215 -1.91 40.25 25.14
N GLY A 216 -2.50 41.28 24.51
CA GLY A 216 -1.89 41.99 23.37
C GLY A 216 -2.51 41.68 22.00
N MET A 217 -3.47 40.75 21.94
CA MET A 217 -4.32 40.58 20.77
C MET A 217 -5.55 41.48 20.89
N SER A 218 -5.92 42.18 19.81
CA SER A 218 -7.12 43.01 19.74
C SER A 218 -7.98 42.51 18.58
N PRO A 219 -8.93 41.58 18.83
CA PRO A 219 -9.72 41.00 17.77
C PRO A 219 -10.60 42.05 17.09
N PRO A 220 -10.85 41.93 15.78
CA PRO A 220 -11.93 42.67 15.13
C PRO A 220 -13.28 42.34 15.77
N GLU A 221 -14.23 43.30 15.73
CA GLU A 221 -15.56 43.08 16.31
C GLU A 221 -16.27 41.83 15.76
N PHE A 222 -16.04 41.46 14.49
CA PHE A 222 -16.67 40.30 13.88
C PHE A 222 -16.16 38.94 14.38
N SER A 223 -15.02 38.92 15.08
CA SER A 223 -14.42 37.71 15.64
C SER A 223 -14.89 37.41 17.07
N LEU A 224 -15.55 38.39 17.71
CA LEU A 224 -16.15 38.25 19.02
C LEU A 224 -17.41 37.38 18.95
N TYR A 225 -17.64 36.58 19.98
CA TYR A 225 -18.72 35.58 20.01
C TYR A 225 -20.14 36.20 19.99
N ASP A 226 -20.28 37.47 20.40
CA ASP A 226 -21.55 38.19 20.46
C ASP A 226 -21.85 39.04 19.22
N TYR A 227 -21.04 38.90 18.16
CA TYR A 227 -21.22 39.65 16.92
C TYR A 227 -22.47 39.22 16.14
N ASN A 228 -23.32 40.19 15.79
CA ASN A 228 -24.53 39.93 15.03
C ASN A 228 -24.27 39.86 13.52
N TRP A 229 -24.04 38.67 12.99
CA TRP A 229 -23.85 38.41 11.56
C TRP A 229 -25.06 38.75 10.67
N ASN A 230 -26.27 38.89 11.22
CA ASN A 230 -27.43 39.36 10.46
C ASN A 230 -27.31 40.82 10.01
N GLU A 231 -26.44 41.59 10.68
CA GLU A 231 -26.09 42.98 10.33
C GLU A 231 -24.58 43.08 10.07
N GLY A 232 -24.03 42.06 9.40
CA GLY A 232 -22.62 41.96 9.07
C GLY A 232 -22.05 43.23 8.42
N SER A 233 -20.90 43.67 8.90
CA SER A 233 -20.17 44.76 8.28
C SER A 233 -19.57 44.29 6.95
N LYS A 234 -19.38 45.21 6.00
CA LYS A 234 -18.70 44.88 4.73
C LYS A 234 -17.33 44.23 4.92
N THR A 235 -16.62 44.60 5.98
CA THR A 235 -15.33 44.00 6.32
C THR A 235 -15.52 42.55 6.75
N ALA A 236 -16.51 42.26 7.57
CA ALA A 236 -16.82 40.89 8.01
C ALA A 236 -17.20 39.99 6.82
N GLU A 237 -18.07 40.48 5.93
CA GLU A 237 -18.44 39.78 4.68
C GLU A 237 -17.21 39.50 3.80
N GLN A 238 -16.33 40.48 3.62
CA GLN A 238 -15.09 40.31 2.83
C GLN A 238 -14.13 39.27 3.42
N TYR A 239 -14.04 39.17 4.75
CA TYR A 239 -13.21 38.14 5.38
C TYR A 239 -13.85 36.75 5.25
N GLN A 240 -15.17 36.66 5.41
CA GLN A 240 -15.90 35.40 5.26
C GLN A 240 -15.86 34.88 3.81
N GLU A 241 -15.84 35.78 2.80
CA GLU A 241 -15.64 35.41 1.40
C GLU A 241 -14.21 34.95 1.09
N ARG A 242 -13.22 35.48 1.83
CA ARG A 242 -11.79 35.25 1.55
C ARG A 242 -11.20 34.07 2.30
N TYR A 243 -11.66 33.80 3.51
CA TYR A 243 -11.07 32.79 4.39
C TYR A 243 -12.10 31.75 4.77
N ARG A 244 -11.64 30.50 4.86
CA ARG A 244 -12.48 29.36 5.25
C ARG A 244 -12.97 29.46 6.71
N TYR A 245 -12.12 29.99 7.59
CA TYR A 245 -12.37 30.17 9.02
C TYR A 245 -11.88 31.54 9.48
N ASP A 246 -12.25 31.97 10.68
CA ASP A 246 -11.80 33.24 11.25
C ASP A 246 -10.31 33.16 11.63
N PRO A 247 -9.41 33.88 10.91
CA PRO A 247 -7.98 33.78 11.14
C PRO A 247 -7.56 34.37 12.49
N PHE A 248 -8.34 35.31 13.05
CA PHE A 248 -8.04 35.92 14.35
C PHE A 248 -8.38 34.97 15.49
N ARG A 249 -9.50 34.26 15.40
CA ARG A 249 -9.86 33.21 16.37
C ARG A 249 -8.84 32.07 16.33
N ALA A 250 -8.47 31.62 15.14
CA ALA A 250 -7.44 30.60 14.95
C ALA A 250 -6.09 31.01 15.57
N ALA A 251 -5.67 32.27 15.38
CA ALA A 251 -4.46 32.81 15.98
C ALA A 251 -4.54 32.88 17.51
N ALA A 252 -5.69 33.27 18.07
CA ALA A 252 -5.89 33.27 19.52
C ALA A 252 -5.79 31.86 20.10
N VAL A 253 -6.49 30.87 19.52
CA VAL A 253 -6.42 29.46 19.97
C VAL A 253 -4.98 28.95 19.97
N LYS A 254 -4.23 29.23 18.90
CA LYS A 254 -2.82 28.86 18.81
C LYS A 254 -1.99 29.44 19.96
N GLU A 255 -2.16 30.72 20.27
CA GLU A 255 -1.40 31.40 21.31
C GLU A 255 -1.80 30.92 22.71
N ILE A 256 -3.09 30.87 23.01
CA ILE A 256 -3.63 30.41 24.32
C ILE A 256 -3.05 29.03 24.67
N VAL A 257 -3.13 28.08 23.75
CA VAL A 257 -2.64 26.71 23.99
C VAL A 257 -1.11 26.68 24.10
N SER A 258 -0.39 27.55 23.39
CA SER A 258 1.08 27.63 23.49
C SER A 258 1.55 28.23 24.83
N GLU A 259 0.79 29.17 25.39
CA GLU A 259 1.06 29.77 26.71
C GLU A 259 0.85 28.75 27.84
N MET A 260 -0.09 27.80 27.69
CA MET A 260 -0.29 26.71 28.65
C MET A 260 0.96 25.83 28.80
N ALA A 261 1.65 25.57 27.69
CA ALA A 261 2.88 24.76 27.68
C ALA A 261 4.10 25.51 28.24
N SER A 262 4.11 26.84 28.18
CA SER A 262 5.28 27.68 28.52
C SER A 262 5.19 28.40 29.87
N SER A 263 4.00 28.42 30.49
CA SER A 263 3.77 29.07 31.78
C SER A 263 4.45 28.30 32.92
N SER A 264 5.42 28.96 33.58
CA SER A 264 6.34 28.39 34.59
C SER A 264 5.69 28.08 35.95
N GLY A 265 4.57 27.36 35.94
CA GLY A 265 3.79 26.97 37.13
C GLY A 265 2.64 25.98 36.90
N ASN A 266 2.46 25.42 35.70
CA ASN A 266 1.50 24.35 35.39
C ASN A 266 2.18 22.96 35.35
N ASP A 267 1.37 21.90 35.51
CA ASP A 267 1.77 20.48 35.68
C ASP A 267 2.12 19.72 34.38
N PHE A 268 2.17 20.39 33.21
CA PHE A 268 2.24 19.71 31.90
C PHE A 268 3.54 20.02 31.14
N ASP A 269 4.16 18.99 30.56
CA ASP A 269 5.36 19.12 29.74
C ASP A 269 5.01 19.57 28.31
N THR A 270 6.02 20.00 27.55
CA THR A 270 5.85 20.34 26.13
C THR A 270 5.77 19.06 25.29
N LEU A 271 4.77 18.97 24.41
CA LEU A 271 4.60 17.84 23.50
C LEU A 271 5.79 17.72 22.56
N THR A 272 6.44 16.56 22.59
CA THR A 272 7.53 16.18 21.69
C THR A 272 7.07 15.02 20.83
N VAL A 273 7.12 15.19 19.51
CA VAL A 273 6.67 14.18 18.55
C VAL A 273 7.83 13.79 17.65
N ASN A 274 8.23 12.51 17.65
CA ASN A 274 9.40 12.02 16.89
C ASN A 274 10.67 12.86 17.13
N GLY A 275 10.89 13.31 18.37
CA GLY A 275 12.03 14.18 18.73
C GLY A 275 11.87 15.66 18.37
N VAL A 276 10.76 16.05 17.73
CA VAL A 276 10.41 17.43 17.42
C VAL A 276 9.62 18.03 18.59
N SER A 277 10.22 18.99 19.30
CA SER A 277 9.50 19.80 20.29
C SER A 277 8.49 20.70 19.59
N THR A 278 7.22 20.59 19.96
CA THR A 278 6.12 21.41 19.43
C THR A 278 5.80 22.56 20.39
N PRO A 279 4.98 23.56 20.02
CA PRO A 279 4.61 24.63 20.95
C PRO A 279 3.48 24.25 21.92
N TYR A 280 2.89 23.05 21.80
CA TYR A 280 1.68 22.66 22.52
C TYR A 280 1.97 21.74 23.71
N PRO A 281 1.05 21.64 24.70
CA PRO A 281 1.25 20.78 25.87
C PRO A 281 1.13 19.30 25.51
N ASP A 282 1.69 18.43 26.35
CA ASP A 282 1.69 16.96 26.24
C ASP A 282 0.32 16.27 26.45
N TYR A 283 -0.77 17.00 26.26
CA TYR A 283 -2.14 16.48 26.28
C TYR A 283 -3.00 17.13 25.19
N VAL A 284 -4.12 16.51 24.87
CA VAL A 284 -5.07 17.02 23.87
C VAL A 284 -5.96 18.10 24.49
N PRO A 285 -5.90 19.37 24.04
CA PRO A 285 -6.68 20.47 24.62
C PRO A 285 -8.20 20.26 24.52
N HIS A 286 -8.92 20.82 25.49
CA HIS A 286 -10.38 20.84 25.56
C HIS A 286 -10.89 22.29 25.42
N THR A 287 -12.11 22.51 24.91
CA THR A 287 -12.66 23.87 24.76
C THR A 287 -12.69 24.67 26.06
N ASN A 288 -12.87 24.00 27.20
CA ASN A 288 -12.76 24.59 28.54
C ASN A 288 -11.40 25.21 28.87
N ASP A 289 -10.33 24.83 28.16
CA ASP A 289 -9.00 25.38 28.37
C ASP A 289 -8.89 26.79 27.76
N ILE A 290 -9.69 27.11 26.74
CA ILE A 290 -9.54 28.33 25.92
C ILE A 290 -10.65 29.37 26.13
N VAL A 291 -11.56 29.17 27.09
CA VAL A 291 -12.73 30.02 27.30
C VAL A 291 -12.52 31.09 28.37
N ASP A 292 -13.09 32.27 28.13
CA ASP A 292 -13.21 33.31 29.14
C ASP A 292 -14.31 32.94 30.15
N MET A 293 -13.88 32.54 31.34
CA MET A 293 -14.78 32.14 32.43
C MET A 293 -15.59 33.31 32.99
N ASP A 294 -15.09 34.54 32.93
CA ASP A 294 -15.83 35.71 33.43
C ASP A 294 -17.04 36.00 32.51
N GLU A 295 -16.87 35.88 31.19
CA GLU A 295 -17.97 36.01 30.21
C GLU A 295 -19.02 34.89 30.36
N LEU A 296 -18.58 33.65 30.59
CA LEU A 296 -19.49 32.51 30.85
C LEU A 296 -20.29 32.68 32.16
N LEU A 297 -19.71 33.34 33.16
CA LEU A 297 -20.41 33.66 34.41
C LEU A 297 -21.40 34.82 34.21
N VAL A 298 -21.07 35.81 33.38
CA VAL A 298 -21.94 36.94 33.04
C VAL A 298 -23.15 36.51 32.21
N SER A 299 -23.00 35.54 31.31
CA SER A 299 -24.09 34.93 30.54
C SER A 299 -24.99 34.00 31.38
N GLY A 300 -24.57 33.66 32.59
CA GLY A 300 -25.33 32.88 33.57
C GLY A 300 -25.21 31.36 33.41
N GLN A 301 -24.30 30.87 32.56
CA GLN A 301 -24.15 29.43 32.28
C GLN A 301 -22.97 28.77 33.00
N GLY A 302 -21.91 29.50 33.39
CA GLY A 302 -20.79 28.98 34.20
C GLY A 302 -19.97 27.82 33.58
N GLN A 303 -20.38 27.35 32.41
CA GLN A 303 -19.76 26.35 31.53
C GLN A 303 -20.37 26.55 30.13
N LEU A 304 -19.69 26.05 29.09
CA LEU A 304 -20.23 26.03 27.73
C LEU A 304 -21.46 25.10 27.63
N PRO A 305 -22.35 25.30 26.63
CA PRO A 305 -23.29 24.27 26.18
C PRO A 305 -22.59 22.93 25.89
N MET A 306 -23.27 21.80 26.11
CA MET A 306 -22.65 20.47 25.98
C MET A 306 -22.13 20.17 24.57
N ASP A 307 -22.84 20.65 23.56
CA ASP A 307 -22.51 20.60 22.13
C ASP A 307 -21.25 21.40 21.76
N LEU A 308 -20.88 22.39 22.58
CA LEU A 308 -19.64 23.17 22.41
C LEU A 308 -18.51 22.71 23.34
N GLN A 309 -18.73 21.61 24.08
CA GLN A 309 -17.71 21.00 24.94
C GLN A 309 -17.06 19.82 24.22
N GLY A 310 -15.77 19.94 23.91
CA GLY A 310 -15.03 18.83 23.31
C GLY A 310 -13.53 19.05 23.24
N LYS A 311 -12.83 18.00 22.84
CA LYS A 311 -11.39 18.06 22.52
C LYS A 311 -11.20 18.58 21.10
N PHE A 312 -10.13 19.34 20.88
CA PHE A 312 -9.83 19.91 19.57
C PHE A 312 -8.36 19.78 19.20
N ASP A 313 -8.03 19.99 17.92
CA ASP A 313 -6.69 19.95 17.37
C ASP A 313 -6.09 21.37 17.25
N PRO A 314 -5.17 21.77 18.16
CA PRO A 314 -4.55 23.10 18.09
C PRO A 314 -3.65 23.27 16.86
N PHE A 315 -3.10 22.18 16.28
CA PHE A 315 -2.30 22.27 15.06
C PHE A 315 -3.18 22.64 13.86
N TYR A 316 -4.40 22.09 13.78
CA TYR A 316 -5.37 22.43 12.74
C TYR A 316 -5.78 23.90 12.83
N ALA A 317 -6.08 24.40 14.03
CA ALA A 317 -6.28 25.83 14.25
C ALA A 317 -5.04 26.64 13.82
N GLY A 318 -3.85 26.17 14.20
CA GLY A 318 -2.59 26.84 13.91
C GLY A 318 -2.25 27.00 12.42
N PHE A 319 -2.81 26.16 11.54
CA PHE A 319 -2.71 26.36 10.08
C PHE A 319 -3.51 27.58 9.60
N PHE A 320 -4.68 27.81 10.17
CA PHE A 320 -5.55 28.95 9.82
C PHE A 320 -5.18 30.24 10.58
N ALA A 321 -4.15 30.22 11.43
CA ALA A 321 -3.74 31.31 12.31
C ALA A 321 -2.99 32.48 11.62
N GLY A 322 -3.28 32.80 10.36
CA GLY A 322 -2.61 33.89 9.63
C GLY A 322 -3.30 34.35 8.36
N GLU A 323 -3.11 35.63 7.99
CA GLU A 323 -3.71 36.26 6.80
C GLU A 323 -2.90 36.04 5.50
N GLY A 324 -1.73 35.38 5.56
CA GLY A 324 -0.68 35.47 4.52
C GLY A 324 -0.05 34.16 4.05
N GLY A 325 -0.71 33.02 4.23
CA GLY A 325 -0.18 31.70 3.86
C GLY A 325 0.75 31.10 4.92
N LEU A 326 1.47 30.02 4.57
CA LEU A 326 2.37 29.34 5.50
C LEU A 326 3.62 30.20 5.81
N PRO A 327 4.15 30.17 7.05
CA PRO A 327 5.34 30.92 7.43
C PRO A 327 6.67 30.26 7.00
N PHE A 328 6.60 29.27 6.12
CA PHE A 328 7.72 28.50 5.59
C PHE A 328 7.36 28.04 4.18
N GLY A 329 8.37 27.71 3.37
CA GLY A 329 8.17 27.35 1.96
C GLY A 329 9.08 26.21 1.51
N PHE A 330 9.04 25.86 0.23
CA PHE A 330 9.92 24.82 -0.34
C PHE A 330 11.42 25.06 -0.09
N GLY A 331 11.85 26.31 0.09
CA GLY A 331 13.24 26.63 0.44
C GLY A 331 13.68 26.17 1.85
N ASP A 332 12.74 25.77 2.71
CA ASP A 332 13.02 25.14 4.01
C ASP A 332 13.21 23.60 3.90
N ALA A 333 12.89 23.01 2.73
CA ALA A 333 13.05 21.59 2.45
C ALA A 333 14.44 21.28 1.87
N ASP A 334 14.88 20.03 2.01
CA ASP A 334 16.13 19.58 1.39
C ASP A 334 15.99 19.58 -0.14
N SER A 335 16.86 20.33 -0.82
CA SER A 335 16.81 20.56 -2.26
C SER A 335 15.41 20.86 -2.80
N PHE A 336 14.58 21.64 -2.08
CA PHE A 336 13.21 22.01 -2.46
C PHE A 336 12.21 20.85 -2.56
N VAL A 337 12.51 19.71 -1.93
CA VAL A 337 11.66 18.52 -1.89
C VAL A 337 11.17 18.26 -0.46
N PHE A 338 9.88 18.46 -0.22
CA PHE A 338 9.24 18.09 1.03
C PHE A 338 8.78 16.63 1.00
N ASP A 339 9.53 15.76 1.69
CA ASP A 339 9.04 14.42 2.06
C ASP A 339 8.14 14.47 3.30
N GLN A 340 7.65 13.31 3.75
CA GLN A 340 6.82 13.24 4.96
C GLN A 340 7.55 13.82 6.18
N ALA A 341 8.80 13.41 6.43
CA ALA A 341 9.51 13.71 7.66
C ALA A 341 9.87 15.21 7.75
N SER A 342 10.46 15.76 6.69
CA SER A 342 10.86 17.17 6.62
C SER A 342 9.67 18.12 6.70
N LEU A 343 8.56 17.81 6.02
CA LEU A 343 7.36 18.63 6.09
C LEU A 343 6.68 18.53 7.46
N PHE A 344 6.61 17.32 8.01
CA PHE A 344 6.07 17.10 9.35
C PHE A 344 6.85 17.90 10.39
N GLU A 345 8.18 17.81 10.38
CA GLU A 345 9.05 18.57 11.29
C GLU A 345 8.85 20.09 11.10
N ALA A 346 8.87 20.57 9.85
CA ALA A 346 8.74 21.98 9.54
C ALA A 346 7.40 22.57 10.04
N ALA A 347 6.29 21.84 9.85
CA ALA A 347 4.96 22.26 10.28
C ALA A 347 4.76 22.10 11.80
N ALA A 348 5.03 20.91 12.35
CA ALA A 348 4.75 20.58 13.76
C ALA A 348 5.52 21.46 14.73
N LYS A 349 6.80 21.76 14.45
CA LYS A 349 7.62 22.68 15.25
C LYS A 349 7.04 24.09 15.36
N ARG A 350 6.23 24.49 14.37
CA ARG A 350 5.57 25.81 14.29
C ARG A 350 4.14 25.77 14.81
N GLY A 351 3.67 24.63 15.33
CA GLY A 351 2.28 24.44 15.75
C GLY A 351 1.32 24.54 14.57
N ILE A 352 1.67 23.97 13.43
CA ILE A 352 0.84 23.98 12.22
C ILE A 352 0.53 22.54 11.86
N CYS A 353 -0.72 22.27 11.44
CA CYS A 353 -1.14 20.94 11.00
C CYS A 353 -0.33 20.51 9.77
N PRO A 354 0.49 19.44 9.88
CA PRO A 354 1.30 18.97 8.76
C PRO A 354 0.46 18.57 7.55
N HIS A 355 -0.72 17.98 7.78
CA HIS A 355 -1.63 17.56 6.70
C HIS A 355 -2.22 18.75 5.92
N GLU A 356 -2.56 19.85 6.59
CA GLU A 356 -3.03 21.05 5.89
C GLU A 356 -1.89 21.78 5.18
N ALA A 357 -0.70 21.82 5.80
CA ALA A 357 0.48 22.36 5.15
C ALA A 357 0.85 21.58 3.88
N MET A 358 0.77 20.25 3.91
CA MET A 358 0.99 19.39 2.76
C MET A 358 0.01 19.65 1.63
N ALA A 359 -1.28 19.79 1.95
CA ALA A 359 -2.29 20.12 0.94
C ALA A 359 -2.00 21.48 0.28
N HIS A 360 -1.67 22.51 1.07
CA HIS A 360 -1.28 23.81 0.54
C HIS A 360 -0.04 23.75 -0.36
N PHE A 361 1.00 23.00 0.04
CA PHE A 361 2.17 22.81 -0.81
C PHE A 361 1.86 22.01 -2.07
N ALA A 362 0.91 21.07 -2.03
CA ALA A 362 0.53 20.30 -3.21
C ALA A 362 -0.17 21.16 -4.27
N GLU A 363 -0.93 22.19 -3.85
CA GLU A 363 -1.49 23.20 -4.77
C GLU A 363 -0.38 23.97 -5.52
N GLU A 364 0.71 24.34 -4.82
CA GLU A 364 1.81 25.15 -5.35
C GLU A 364 2.95 24.33 -6.02
N ALA A 365 2.98 23.02 -5.82
CA ALA A 365 4.05 22.17 -6.32
C ALA A 365 3.97 21.96 -7.83
N GLU A 366 5.14 21.97 -8.48
CA GLU A 366 5.28 21.55 -9.89
C GLU A 366 5.30 20.02 -9.97
N VAL A 367 5.80 19.34 -8.93
CA VAL A 367 5.81 17.87 -8.83
C VAL A 367 5.17 17.39 -7.53
N VAL A 368 4.19 16.51 -7.64
CA VAL A 368 3.51 15.89 -6.49
C VAL A 368 3.77 14.38 -6.54
N LEU A 369 4.26 13.82 -5.44
CA LEU A 369 4.52 12.39 -5.32
C LEU A 369 3.48 11.73 -4.40
N GLY A 370 2.86 10.65 -4.84
CA GLY A 370 1.77 10.00 -4.12
C GLY A 370 1.77 8.47 -4.25
N ASN A 371 0.66 7.86 -3.84
CA ASN A 371 0.38 6.44 -4.05
C ASN A 371 -0.85 6.27 -4.95
N TYR A 372 -1.15 5.01 -5.30
CA TYR A 372 -2.30 4.70 -6.14
C TYR A 372 -3.64 5.17 -5.59
N ASN A 373 -3.81 5.27 -4.26
CA ASN A 373 -5.08 5.73 -3.69
C ASN A 373 -5.35 7.19 -4.09
N HIS A 374 -4.32 8.04 -4.14
CA HIS A 374 -4.51 9.44 -4.54
C HIS A 374 -4.98 9.58 -6.00
N LEU A 375 -4.68 8.63 -6.88
CA LEU A 375 -5.06 8.68 -8.30
C LEU A 375 -6.26 7.79 -8.66
N PHE A 376 -6.51 6.69 -7.97
CA PHE A 376 -7.49 5.69 -8.41
C PHE A 376 -8.58 5.37 -7.38
N ASP A 377 -8.39 5.67 -6.10
CA ASP A 377 -9.41 5.41 -5.08
C ASP A 377 -10.48 6.53 -5.08
N PRO A 378 -11.75 6.24 -5.43
CA PRO A 378 -12.75 7.31 -5.61
C PRO A 378 -12.97 8.18 -4.38
N GLN A 379 -12.91 7.61 -3.18
CA GLN A 379 -13.09 8.36 -1.93
C GLN A 379 -11.91 9.27 -1.65
N THR A 380 -10.68 8.77 -1.80
CA THR A 380 -9.47 9.56 -1.62
C THR A 380 -9.37 10.65 -2.69
N ARG A 381 -9.69 10.34 -3.95
CA ARG A 381 -9.74 11.31 -5.04
C ARG A 381 -10.71 12.44 -4.76
N LEU A 382 -11.97 12.14 -4.42
CA LEU A 382 -12.98 13.17 -4.11
C LEU A 382 -12.45 14.15 -3.06
N LEU A 383 -11.86 13.63 -1.98
CA LEU A 383 -11.29 14.45 -0.91
C LEU A 383 -10.05 15.24 -1.34
N THR A 384 -9.25 14.69 -2.26
CA THR A 384 -8.02 15.31 -2.76
C THR A 384 -8.34 16.39 -3.79
N GLU A 385 -9.27 16.12 -4.70
CA GLU A 385 -9.75 17.06 -5.73
C GLU A 385 -10.52 18.21 -5.12
N ASP A 386 -11.52 17.94 -4.26
CA ASP A 386 -12.30 18.99 -3.58
C ASP A 386 -11.42 19.93 -2.75
N LYS A 387 -10.27 19.42 -2.28
CA LYS A 387 -9.37 20.15 -1.38
C LYS A 387 -8.22 20.84 -2.11
N ILE A 388 -7.58 20.16 -3.06
CA ILE A 388 -6.28 20.53 -3.64
C ILE A 388 -6.43 20.83 -5.15
N GLY A 389 -7.39 20.21 -5.84
CA GLY A 389 -7.54 20.36 -7.30
C GLY A 389 -6.32 19.84 -8.07
N LEU A 390 -5.93 18.58 -7.84
CA LEU A 390 -4.69 18.02 -8.40
C LEU A 390 -4.79 17.50 -9.82
N PHE A 391 -5.99 17.17 -10.30
CA PHE A 391 -6.18 16.45 -11.55
C PHE A 391 -7.09 17.24 -12.48
N ASP A 392 -6.55 17.58 -13.64
CA ASP A 392 -7.18 18.32 -14.73
C ASP A 392 -6.40 18.06 -16.03
N ASP A 393 -6.83 18.71 -17.12
CA ASP A 393 -6.19 18.63 -18.44
C ASP A 393 -4.80 19.30 -18.49
N GLU A 394 -4.40 20.04 -17.44
CA GLU A 394 -3.06 20.59 -17.24
C GLU A 394 -2.13 19.64 -16.45
N THR A 395 -2.62 18.48 -16.03
CA THR A 395 -1.88 17.55 -15.17
C THR A 395 -1.28 16.39 -15.96
N ILE A 396 0.04 16.21 -15.83
CA ILE A 396 0.79 15.04 -16.33
C ILE A 396 0.85 13.98 -15.24
N VAL A 397 0.51 12.72 -15.55
CA VAL A 397 0.60 11.62 -14.59
C VAL A 397 1.75 10.65 -14.93
N VAL A 398 2.51 10.25 -13.91
CA VAL A 398 3.48 9.16 -13.97
C VAL A 398 2.97 8.01 -13.10
N VAL A 399 2.65 6.86 -13.70
CA VAL A 399 2.25 5.65 -12.97
C VAL A 399 3.39 4.65 -12.97
N ASP A 400 4.04 4.48 -11.81
CA ASP A 400 5.10 3.50 -11.64
C ASP A 400 4.56 2.14 -11.19
N GLU A 401 5.21 1.05 -11.60
CA GLU A 401 4.74 -0.33 -11.49
C GLU A 401 3.32 -0.53 -12.06
N ALA A 402 3.08 0.05 -13.24
CA ALA A 402 1.80 0.06 -13.94
C ALA A 402 1.16 -1.34 -14.08
N HIS A 403 1.95 -2.42 -14.12
CA HIS A 403 1.43 -3.79 -14.16
C HIS A 403 0.49 -4.16 -12.98
N GLN A 404 0.54 -3.39 -11.88
CA GLN A 404 -0.31 -3.55 -10.70
C GLN A 404 -1.66 -2.84 -10.80
N VAL A 405 -1.80 -1.85 -11.70
CA VAL A 405 -2.97 -0.96 -11.78
C VAL A 405 -4.26 -1.77 -11.83
N GLU A 406 -4.35 -2.71 -12.77
CA GLU A 406 -5.54 -3.54 -12.95
C GLU A 406 -5.97 -4.25 -11.66
N ARG A 407 -5.05 -4.93 -10.96
CA ARG A 407 -5.39 -5.66 -9.72
C ARG A 407 -5.70 -4.70 -8.57
N LYS A 408 -4.87 -3.69 -8.35
CA LYS A 408 -4.99 -2.77 -7.21
C LYS A 408 -6.24 -1.92 -7.31
N VAL A 409 -6.53 -1.41 -8.50
CA VAL A 409 -7.71 -0.56 -8.73
C VAL A 409 -8.99 -1.39 -8.69
N ARG A 410 -8.96 -2.64 -9.18
CA ARG A 410 -10.06 -3.60 -8.99
C ARG A 410 -10.45 -3.75 -7.51
N ASP A 411 -9.46 -3.89 -6.63
CA ASP A 411 -9.68 -3.99 -5.19
C ASP A 411 -10.24 -2.66 -4.61
N MET A 412 -9.75 -1.50 -5.08
CA MET A 412 -10.23 -0.17 -4.65
C MET A 412 -11.67 0.13 -5.09
N LEU A 413 -12.08 -0.32 -6.27
CA LEU A 413 -13.43 -0.09 -6.82
C LEU A 413 -14.46 -1.09 -6.29
N SER A 414 -14.00 -2.22 -5.75
CA SER A 414 -14.88 -3.21 -5.12
C SER A 414 -15.49 -2.61 -3.84
N THR A 415 -16.79 -2.79 -3.66
CA THR A 415 -17.50 -2.26 -2.48
C THR A 415 -18.15 -3.36 -1.69
N GLU A 416 -18.28 -3.15 -0.38
CA GLU A 416 -18.92 -4.11 0.50
C GLU A 416 -19.74 -3.45 1.61
N VAL A 417 -20.73 -4.20 2.10
CA VAL A 417 -21.55 -3.83 3.24
C VAL A 417 -21.65 -5.02 4.19
N ASP A 418 -21.04 -4.87 5.37
CA ASP A 418 -21.03 -5.88 6.42
C ASP A 418 -22.31 -5.89 7.28
N ILE A 419 -22.52 -6.98 8.01
CA ILE A 419 -23.70 -7.19 8.87
C ILE A 419 -23.88 -6.16 9.98
N TYR A 420 -22.79 -5.60 10.52
CA TYR A 420 -22.83 -4.54 11.54
C TYR A 420 -23.24 -3.22 10.93
N THR A 421 -22.71 -2.91 9.74
CA THR A 421 -23.06 -1.73 8.96
C THR A 421 -24.54 -1.74 8.56
N LEU A 422 -25.08 -2.90 8.15
CA LEU A 422 -26.53 -3.09 7.97
C LEU A 422 -27.33 -2.84 9.25
N ASP A 423 -26.88 -3.38 10.38
CA ASP A 423 -27.57 -3.23 11.67
C ASP A 423 -27.61 -1.78 12.16
N ARG A 424 -26.52 -1.03 11.95
CA ARG A 424 -26.45 0.41 12.21
C ARG A 424 -27.42 1.18 11.31
N ALA A 425 -27.42 0.90 10.00
CA ALA A 425 -28.36 1.55 9.07
C ALA A 425 -29.82 1.28 9.44
N ILE A 426 -30.17 0.05 9.83
CA ILE A 426 -31.52 -0.29 10.33
C ILE A 426 -31.86 0.53 11.58
N SER A 427 -30.93 0.64 12.52
CA SER A 427 -31.12 1.44 13.74
C SER A 427 -31.33 2.92 13.41
N ASP A 428 -30.58 3.45 12.43
CA ASP A 428 -30.69 4.85 12.01
C ASP A 428 -32.07 5.16 11.45
N ILE A 429 -32.60 4.28 10.59
CA ILE A 429 -33.96 4.36 10.05
C ILE A 429 -34.99 4.29 11.18
N GLU A 430 -34.81 3.40 12.15
CA GLU A 430 -35.76 3.24 13.26
C GLU A 430 -35.85 4.49 14.13
N ILE A 431 -34.72 5.11 14.45
CA ILE A 431 -34.67 6.36 15.23
C ILE A 431 -35.39 7.48 14.47
N ALA A 432 -35.04 7.69 13.19
CA ALA A 432 -35.68 8.70 12.35
C ALA A 432 -37.20 8.48 12.26
N ARG A 433 -37.64 7.22 12.08
CA ARG A 433 -39.06 6.86 12.04
C ARG A 433 -39.77 7.19 13.36
N GLN A 434 -39.16 6.88 14.51
CA GLN A 434 -39.75 7.14 15.82
C GLN A 434 -40.00 8.64 16.04
N TYR A 435 -39.05 9.50 15.69
CA TYR A 435 -39.28 10.95 15.70
C TYR A 435 -40.38 11.36 14.71
N ALA A 436 -40.37 10.84 13.48
CA ALA A 436 -41.36 11.19 12.44
C ALA A 436 -42.80 10.85 12.86
N VAL A 437 -43.02 9.68 13.48
CA VAL A 437 -44.37 9.26 13.94
C VAL A 437 -44.74 9.82 15.31
N GLY A 438 -43.80 10.45 16.02
CA GLY A 438 -44.00 11.03 17.35
C GLY A 438 -44.01 9.99 18.48
N ASP A 439 -43.35 8.85 18.28
CA ASP A 439 -43.17 7.80 19.31
C ASP A 439 -41.94 8.11 20.17
N HIS A 440 -41.97 9.28 20.83
CA HIS A 440 -40.83 9.86 21.53
C HIS A 440 -40.29 8.97 22.65
N GLU A 441 -41.13 8.16 23.30
CA GLU A 441 -40.73 7.24 24.37
C GLU A 441 -39.70 6.20 23.91
N LYS A 442 -39.59 5.93 22.60
CA LYS A 442 -38.63 4.97 22.04
C LYS A 442 -37.41 5.62 21.40
N THR A 443 -37.42 6.94 21.25
CA THR A 443 -36.29 7.69 20.70
C THR A 443 -35.12 7.71 21.70
N PRO A 444 -33.90 8.04 21.25
CA PRO A 444 -32.76 8.27 22.14
C PRO A 444 -32.99 9.39 23.18
N THR A 445 -33.99 10.24 22.96
CA THR A 445 -34.39 11.35 23.84
C THR A 445 -35.80 11.18 24.40
N PRO A 446 -36.07 10.17 25.25
CA PRO A 446 -37.41 9.91 25.78
C PRO A 446 -37.92 11.01 26.72
N GLU A 447 -37.00 11.85 27.21
CA GLU A 447 -37.27 12.90 28.20
C GLU A 447 -37.90 14.18 27.60
N LEU A 448 -37.96 14.31 26.26
CA LEU A 448 -38.46 15.52 25.59
C LEU A 448 -39.92 15.81 25.98
N SER A 449 -40.19 17.05 26.37
CA SER A 449 -41.50 17.43 26.90
C SER A 449 -42.40 18.05 25.83
N GLY A 450 -43.68 17.64 25.75
CA GLY A 450 -44.78 18.28 25.00
C GLY A 450 -44.43 19.08 23.73
N LYS A 451 -44.02 20.34 23.89
CA LYS A 451 -43.66 21.25 22.78
C LYS A 451 -42.35 20.88 22.08
N GLU A 452 -41.34 20.44 22.82
CA GLU A 452 -40.03 20.03 22.29
C GLU A 452 -40.18 18.75 21.47
N ALA A 453 -40.94 17.79 21.99
CA ALA A 453 -41.33 16.57 21.27
C ALA A 453 -42.06 16.90 19.95
N SER A 454 -43.06 17.80 19.99
CA SER A 454 -43.78 18.25 18.78
C SER A 454 -42.88 18.99 17.79
N ARG A 455 -41.89 19.75 18.29
CA ARG A 455 -40.89 20.45 17.47
C ARG A 455 -39.97 19.43 16.79
N ALA A 456 -39.41 18.49 17.53
CA ALA A 456 -38.58 17.41 17.01
C ALA A 456 -39.31 16.62 15.91
N GLN A 457 -40.59 16.26 16.14
CA GLN A 457 -41.39 15.59 15.12
C GLN A 457 -41.57 16.45 13.85
N SER A 458 -41.82 17.75 13.99
CA SER A 458 -42.01 18.65 12.84
C SER A 458 -40.72 18.86 12.07
N LEU A 459 -39.59 18.97 12.79
CA LEU A 459 -38.26 19.09 12.24
C LEU A 459 -37.90 17.88 11.37
N VAL A 460 -38.05 16.67 11.92
CA VAL A 460 -37.79 15.42 11.19
C VAL A 460 -38.66 15.30 9.94
N LYS A 461 -39.96 15.65 10.02
CA LYS A 461 -40.83 15.64 8.83
C LYS A 461 -40.34 16.61 7.74
N ASN A 462 -39.95 17.82 8.12
CA ASN A 462 -39.44 18.80 7.17
C ASN A 462 -38.11 18.34 6.55
N ALA A 463 -37.22 17.74 7.34
CA ALA A 463 -35.94 17.21 6.86
C ALA A 463 -36.14 16.08 5.84
N LEU A 464 -37.08 15.16 6.11
CA LEU A 464 -37.44 14.09 5.17
C LEU A 464 -38.08 14.61 3.86
N ASP A 465 -38.74 15.77 3.90
CA ASP A 465 -39.28 16.46 2.72
C ASP A 465 -38.20 17.25 1.93
N THR A 466 -37.00 17.44 2.51
CA THR A 466 -35.90 18.24 1.93
C THR A 466 -34.82 17.35 1.28
N ALA A 467 -35.03 16.03 1.24
CA ALA A 467 -34.04 15.02 0.86
C ALA A 467 -33.72 14.98 -0.65
N GLY A 468 -33.05 16.01 -1.17
CA GLY A 468 -32.86 16.18 -2.61
C GLY A 468 -34.22 16.28 -3.31
N ASN A 469 -34.33 16.01 -4.61
CA ASN A 469 -35.62 16.04 -5.31
C ASN A 469 -36.62 14.93 -4.88
N TYR A 470 -36.46 14.32 -3.70
CA TYR A 470 -37.25 13.20 -3.19
C TYR A 470 -37.95 13.59 -1.87
N SER A 471 -39.22 13.18 -1.74
CA SER A 471 -39.96 13.27 -0.47
C SER A 471 -40.03 11.86 0.11
N VAL A 472 -39.54 11.70 1.34
CA VAL A 472 -39.52 10.41 2.06
C VAL A 472 -40.55 10.45 3.17
N ASP A 473 -41.46 9.48 3.23
CA ASP A 473 -42.44 9.40 4.32
C ASP A 473 -42.16 8.26 5.32
N ALA A 474 -43.00 8.16 6.35
CA ALA A 474 -42.83 7.13 7.39
C ALA A 474 -43.06 5.70 6.88
N ASP A 475 -43.84 5.53 5.80
CA ASP A 475 -44.05 4.24 5.15
C ASP A 475 -42.81 3.84 4.33
N ASP A 476 -42.17 4.79 3.65
CA ASP A 476 -40.88 4.58 2.97
C ASP A 476 -39.78 4.16 3.96
N LEU A 477 -39.66 4.86 5.10
CA LEU A 477 -38.75 4.46 6.19
C LEU A 477 -39.03 3.02 6.66
N ASN A 478 -40.31 2.65 6.77
CA ASN A 478 -40.68 1.31 7.20
C ASN A 478 -40.41 0.24 6.12
N GLU A 479 -40.63 0.54 4.84
CA GLU A 479 -40.27 -0.34 3.72
C GLU A 479 -38.75 -0.58 3.70
N ALA A 480 -37.94 0.48 3.76
CA ALA A 480 -36.47 0.39 3.76
C ALA A 480 -35.96 -0.41 4.97
N ALA A 481 -36.47 -0.16 6.18
CA ALA A 481 -36.07 -0.92 7.36
C ALA A 481 -36.46 -2.41 7.25
N ARG A 482 -37.61 -2.75 6.64
CA ARG A 482 -38.00 -4.15 6.39
C ARG A 482 -37.06 -4.80 5.38
N PHE A 483 -36.74 -4.10 4.30
CA PHE A 483 -35.81 -4.57 3.27
C PHE A 483 -34.41 -4.83 3.85
N LEU A 484 -33.83 -3.87 4.58
CA LEU A 484 -32.51 -4.05 5.19
C LEU A 484 -32.47 -5.19 6.22
N ARG A 485 -33.54 -5.37 7.02
CA ARG A 485 -33.64 -6.53 7.92
C ARG A 485 -33.71 -7.86 7.15
N PHE A 486 -34.43 -7.89 6.03
CA PHE A 486 -34.47 -9.05 5.15
C PHE A 486 -33.09 -9.35 4.54
N ALA A 487 -32.41 -8.34 3.99
CA ALA A 487 -31.07 -8.47 3.46
C ALA A 487 -30.07 -8.94 4.53
N LYS A 488 -30.15 -8.40 5.76
CA LYS A 488 -29.33 -8.83 6.90
C LYS A 488 -29.59 -10.29 7.29
N GLN A 489 -30.86 -10.71 7.31
CA GLN A 489 -31.22 -12.11 7.56
C GLN A 489 -30.62 -13.02 6.48
N LYS A 490 -30.78 -12.65 5.21
CA LYS A 490 -30.23 -13.39 4.06
C LYS A 490 -28.72 -13.50 4.10
N LEU A 491 -28.01 -12.45 4.50
CA LEU A 491 -26.57 -12.48 4.69
C LEU A 491 -26.16 -13.54 5.71
N GLY A 492 -26.90 -13.62 6.82
CA GLY A 492 -26.73 -14.65 7.83
C GLY A 492 -27.03 -16.08 7.32
N GLU A 493 -28.04 -16.25 6.48
CA GLU A 493 -28.38 -17.53 5.84
C GLU A 493 -27.27 -17.97 4.87
N TYR A 494 -26.85 -17.08 3.97
CA TYR A 494 -25.79 -17.35 2.99
C TYR A 494 -24.46 -17.68 3.64
N GLY A 495 -24.07 -16.94 4.70
CA GLY A 495 -22.85 -17.24 5.45
C GLY A 495 -22.90 -18.60 6.16
N ALA A 496 -24.04 -18.92 6.79
CA ALA A 496 -24.24 -20.22 7.40
C ALA A 496 -24.16 -21.37 6.39
N ASP A 497 -24.77 -21.21 5.22
CA ASP A 497 -24.73 -22.19 4.13
C ASP A 497 -23.29 -22.43 3.66
N LYS A 498 -22.51 -21.36 3.47
CA LYS A 498 -21.10 -21.48 3.04
C LYS A 498 -20.24 -22.18 4.09
N LEU A 499 -20.41 -21.84 5.37
CA LEU A 499 -19.71 -22.51 6.46
C LEU A 499 -20.08 -23.98 6.54
N ASN A 500 -21.36 -24.32 6.41
CA ASN A 500 -21.83 -25.71 6.44
C ASN A 500 -21.29 -26.53 5.27
N ASP A 501 -21.14 -25.93 4.08
CA ASP A 501 -20.54 -26.60 2.93
C ASP A 501 -19.02 -26.80 3.11
N ARG A 502 -18.29 -25.73 3.47
CA ARG A 502 -16.83 -25.76 3.70
C ARG A 502 -16.45 -26.77 4.78
N TYR A 503 -17.25 -26.83 5.84
CA TYR A 503 -17.02 -27.62 7.05
C TYR A 503 -18.01 -28.80 7.17
N LYS A 504 -18.43 -29.38 6.03
CA LYS A 504 -19.39 -30.49 6.01
C LYS A 504 -18.93 -31.75 6.75
N ASP A 505 -17.61 -31.97 6.81
CA ASP A 505 -16.99 -33.16 7.42
C ASP A 505 -16.74 -32.99 8.93
N VAL A 506 -16.63 -31.74 9.40
CA VAL A 506 -16.38 -31.36 10.78
C VAL A 506 -17.10 -30.04 11.02
N SER A 507 -18.09 -29.97 11.91
CA SER A 507 -18.84 -28.72 12.13
C SER A 507 -17.92 -27.51 12.28
N TRP A 508 -18.29 -26.36 11.72
CA TRP A 508 -17.46 -25.15 11.76
C TRP A 508 -16.99 -24.82 13.18
N ARG A 509 -17.84 -25.00 14.22
CA ARG A 509 -17.45 -24.82 15.64
C ARG A 509 -16.21 -25.63 16.02
N ARG A 510 -16.14 -26.88 15.56
CA ARG A 510 -15.03 -27.78 15.84
C ARG A 510 -13.82 -27.47 14.97
N ALA A 511 -14.01 -26.94 13.76
CA ALA A 511 -12.92 -26.48 12.91
C ALA A 511 -12.19 -25.29 13.55
N VAL A 512 -12.94 -24.29 14.07
CA VAL A 512 -12.41 -23.10 14.76
C VAL A 512 -11.55 -23.46 15.98
N GLU A 513 -11.91 -24.49 16.74
CA GLU A 513 -11.14 -24.92 17.91
C GLU A 513 -9.78 -25.54 17.57
N ASN A 514 -9.60 -26.04 16.35
CA ASN A 514 -8.44 -26.85 15.98
C ASN A 514 -7.58 -26.22 14.87
N TRP A 515 -8.13 -25.29 14.08
CA TRP A 515 -7.49 -24.73 12.90
C TRP A 515 -7.60 -23.20 12.86
N GLU A 516 -6.73 -22.57 12.08
CA GLU A 516 -6.84 -21.16 11.74
C GLU A 516 -8.08 -20.91 10.88
N LEU A 517 -8.64 -19.71 11.01
CA LEU A 517 -9.79 -19.28 10.23
C LEU A 517 -9.30 -18.90 8.83
N ASP A 518 -10.10 -19.23 7.82
CA ASP A 518 -9.89 -18.76 6.45
C ASP A 518 -11.00 -17.76 6.12
N THR A 519 -10.69 -16.71 5.37
CA THR A 519 -11.69 -15.93 4.64
C THR A 519 -12.42 -16.84 3.65
N LEU A 520 -13.76 -16.76 3.59
CA LEU A 520 -14.57 -17.58 2.68
C LEU A 520 -15.41 -16.74 1.74
N GLU A 521 -15.55 -17.20 0.51
CA GLU A 521 -16.37 -16.54 -0.53
C GLU A 521 -17.53 -17.44 -0.94
N LYS A 522 -18.72 -16.87 -1.03
CA LYS A 522 -19.90 -17.51 -1.60
C LYS A 522 -20.41 -16.67 -2.76
N GLU A 523 -20.35 -17.23 -3.96
CA GLU A 523 -21.02 -16.64 -5.11
C GLU A 523 -22.55 -16.60 -4.88
N LEU A 524 -23.17 -15.49 -5.30
CA LEU A 524 -24.63 -15.34 -5.34
C LEU A 524 -25.20 -15.51 -6.75
N ALA A 525 -24.36 -15.44 -7.78
CA ALA A 525 -24.68 -15.77 -9.16
C ALA A 525 -23.58 -16.70 -9.70
N ASP A 526 -23.93 -17.61 -10.62
CA ASP A 526 -22.90 -18.41 -11.30
C ASP A 526 -22.08 -17.48 -12.21
N PRO A 527 -20.76 -17.30 -11.96
CA PRO A 527 -19.95 -16.39 -12.75
C PRO A 527 -19.83 -16.78 -14.24
N GLU A 528 -20.21 -18.01 -14.62
CA GLU A 528 -20.15 -18.48 -16.01
C GLU A 528 -21.51 -18.36 -16.74
N GLN A 529 -22.58 -17.91 -16.06
CA GLN A 529 -23.90 -17.69 -16.66
C GLN A 529 -24.20 -16.19 -16.80
N VAL A 530 -23.85 -15.63 -17.96
CA VAL A 530 -24.05 -14.19 -18.25
C VAL A 530 -25.53 -13.86 -18.38
N GLY A 531 -25.99 -12.84 -17.65
CA GLY A 531 -27.37 -12.32 -17.71
C GLY A 531 -28.34 -12.90 -16.67
N ASP A 532 -27.90 -13.87 -15.86
CA ASP A 532 -28.71 -14.40 -14.77
C ASP A 532 -28.81 -13.39 -13.60
N THR A 533 -29.93 -13.46 -12.89
CA THR A 533 -30.11 -12.74 -11.62
C THR A 533 -29.32 -13.41 -10.50
N ASP A 534 -29.07 -12.67 -9.42
CA ASP A 534 -28.37 -13.20 -8.25
C ASP A 534 -29.37 -13.67 -7.20
N GLN A 535 -28.90 -14.55 -6.32
CA GLN A 535 -29.71 -15.19 -5.29
C GLN A 535 -30.40 -14.17 -4.35
N LEU A 536 -29.77 -13.03 -4.06
CA LEU A 536 -30.39 -12.01 -3.22
C LEU A 536 -31.54 -11.33 -3.97
N TYR A 537 -31.32 -10.94 -5.22
CA TYR A 537 -32.35 -10.35 -6.08
C TYR A 537 -33.57 -11.28 -6.22
N ASP A 538 -33.33 -12.57 -6.47
CA ASP A 538 -34.39 -13.57 -6.59
C ASP A 538 -35.15 -13.78 -5.28
N ASP A 539 -34.42 -13.86 -4.16
CA ASP A 539 -35.01 -14.01 -2.83
C ASP A 539 -35.90 -12.80 -2.48
N VAL A 540 -35.50 -11.59 -2.87
CA VAL A 540 -36.30 -10.37 -2.68
C VAL A 540 -37.60 -10.43 -3.47
N LEU A 541 -37.55 -10.79 -4.76
CA LEU A 541 -38.74 -10.90 -5.61
C LEU A 541 -39.66 -12.06 -5.22
N ALA A 542 -39.13 -13.09 -4.56
CA ALA A 542 -39.90 -14.22 -4.05
C ALA A 542 -40.63 -13.90 -2.72
N SER A 543 -40.28 -12.81 -2.02
CA SER A 543 -40.81 -12.53 -0.67
C SER A 543 -42.26 -12.01 -0.63
N ASP A 544 -42.88 -11.67 -1.78
CA ASP A 544 -44.14 -10.92 -1.91
C ASP A 544 -44.15 -9.51 -1.24
N ASP A 545 -43.19 -9.20 -0.37
CA ASP A 545 -43.10 -7.97 0.43
C ASP A 545 -42.33 -6.83 -0.26
N PHE A 546 -41.53 -7.15 -1.28
CA PHE A 546 -40.60 -6.24 -1.94
C PHE A 546 -40.66 -6.37 -3.47
N ASP A 547 -40.11 -5.38 -4.17
CA ASP A 547 -39.93 -5.42 -5.62
C ASP A 547 -38.55 -4.87 -6.03
N HIS A 548 -38.27 -4.84 -7.34
CA HIS A 548 -37.00 -4.33 -7.86
C HIS A 548 -36.68 -2.88 -7.44
N THR A 549 -37.70 -2.04 -7.20
CA THR A 549 -37.50 -0.65 -6.79
C THR A 549 -37.04 -0.56 -5.33
N SER A 550 -37.33 -1.56 -4.49
CA SER A 550 -36.95 -1.57 -3.08
C SER A 550 -35.44 -1.40 -2.89
N PHE A 551 -34.59 -1.97 -3.76
CA PHE A 551 -33.14 -1.76 -3.74
C PHE A 551 -32.76 -0.27 -3.92
N THR A 552 -33.33 0.37 -4.94
CA THR A 552 -33.05 1.78 -5.28
C THR A 552 -33.64 2.78 -4.28
N LYS A 553 -34.80 2.45 -3.67
CA LYS A 553 -35.46 3.32 -2.68
C LYS A 553 -34.67 3.49 -1.40
N VAL A 554 -33.88 2.47 -0.99
CA VAL A 554 -33.04 2.57 0.21
C VAL A 554 -32.10 3.78 0.11
N TYR A 555 -31.53 4.05 -1.07
CA TYR A 555 -30.67 5.22 -1.26
C TYR A 555 -31.38 6.54 -0.92
N GLN A 556 -32.59 6.74 -1.44
CA GLN A 556 -33.40 7.94 -1.18
C GLN A 556 -33.73 8.08 0.31
N VAL A 557 -34.11 6.97 0.95
CA VAL A 557 -34.41 6.92 2.39
C VAL A 557 -33.18 7.27 3.22
N MET A 558 -32.02 6.67 2.92
CA MET A 558 -30.80 6.91 3.69
C MET A 558 -30.28 8.34 3.49
N LEU A 559 -30.46 8.93 2.31
CA LEU A 559 -30.19 10.35 2.08
C LEU A 559 -31.11 11.24 2.93
N GLY A 560 -32.41 10.94 3.00
CA GLY A 560 -33.33 11.66 3.88
C GLY A 560 -32.97 11.51 5.37
N ILE A 561 -32.49 10.34 5.78
CA ILE A 561 -32.00 10.12 7.14
C ILE A 561 -30.79 10.98 7.46
N LYS A 562 -29.86 11.18 6.51
CA LYS A 562 -28.75 12.13 6.70
C LYS A 562 -29.28 13.50 7.12
N PHE A 563 -30.20 14.08 6.36
CA PHE A 563 -30.80 15.38 6.68
C PHE A 563 -31.56 15.39 8.02
N VAL A 564 -32.21 14.28 8.39
CA VAL A 564 -32.88 14.15 9.70
C VAL A 564 -31.89 14.28 10.85
N TYR A 565 -30.75 13.59 10.76
CA TYR A 565 -29.74 13.64 11.81
C TYR A 565 -29.05 15.00 11.86
N ASP A 566 -28.66 15.55 10.70
CA ASP A 566 -28.11 16.92 10.61
C ASP A 566 -29.07 17.93 11.29
N ALA A 567 -30.37 17.84 11.01
CA ALA A 567 -31.36 18.73 11.63
C ALA A 567 -31.53 18.51 13.14
N LEU A 568 -31.52 17.26 13.62
CA LEU A 568 -31.63 16.95 15.05
C LEU A 568 -30.42 17.43 15.84
N GLU A 569 -29.23 17.36 15.22
CA GLU A 569 -27.97 17.86 15.76
C GLU A 569 -27.97 19.38 15.85
N GLU A 570 -28.35 20.08 14.78
CA GLU A 570 -28.48 21.55 14.73
C GLU A 570 -29.42 22.11 15.82
N GLU A 571 -30.42 21.34 16.25
CA GLU A 571 -31.37 21.71 17.31
C GLU A 571 -30.97 21.20 18.70
N GLY A 572 -29.80 20.58 18.84
CA GLY A 572 -29.29 20.02 20.10
C GLY A 572 -30.15 18.89 20.66
N ILE A 573 -30.92 18.20 19.81
CA ILE A 573 -31.83 17.14 20.21
C ILE A 573 -31.07 15.81 20.29
N TYR A 574 -30.43 15.41 19.19
CA TYR A 574 -29.72 14.14 19.12
C TYR A 574 -28.54 14.27 18.17
N ASP A 575 -27.35 14.08 18.73
CA ASP A 575 -26.07 14.25 18.05
C ASP A 575 -25.44 12.87 17.79
N ARG A 576 -25.39 12.51 16.51
CA ARG A 576 -24.75 11.30 15.98
C ARG A 576 -24.69 11.39 14.46
N THR A 577 -23.57 11.05 13.85
CA THR A 577 -23.51 10.92 12.38
C THR A 577 -24.15 9.60 11.91
N PRO A 578 -25.16 9.62 11.02
CA PRO A 578 -25.73 8.40 10.44
C PRO A 578 -24.75 7.79 9.43
N GLN A 579 -24.63 6.46 9.43
CA GLN A 579 -23.60 5.76 8.63
C GLN A 579 -24.16 5.05 7.40
N GLY A 580 -25.43 5.30 7.07
CA GLY A 580 -26.16 4.45 6.13
C GLY A 580 -26.32 4.97 4.70
N VAL A 581 -25.85 6.18 4.35
CA VAL A 581 -25.89 6.66 2.95
C VAL A 581 -25.14 5.70 2.03
N GLY A 582 -23.94 5.26 2.43
CA GLY A 582 -23.16 4.26 1.70
C GLY A 582 -23.88 2.91 1.57
N VAL A 583 -24.69 2.50 2.55
CA VAL A 583 -25.53 1.30 2.45
C VAL A 583 -26.60 1.46 1.38
N GLY A 584 -27.26 2.62 1.33
CA GLY A 584 -28.24 2.91 0.30
C GLY A 584 -27.63 2.95 -1.10
N GLU A 585 -26.45 3.57 -1.23
CA GLU A 585 -25.71 3.60 -2.49
C GLU A 585 -25.29 2.20 -2.94
N PHE A 586 -24.79 1.37 -2.02
CA PHE A 586 -24.42 -0.01 -2.30
C PHE A 586 -25.58 -0.82 -2.88
N PHE A 587 -26.77 -0.78 -2.26
CA PHE A 587 -27.94 -1.50 -2.78
C PHE A 587 -28.48 -0.91 -4.09
N ARG A 588 -28.33 0.39 -4.32
CA ARG A 588 -28.60 0.99 -5.64
C ARG A 588 -27.66 0.37 -6.68
N ARG A 589 -26.35 0.38 -6.42
CA ARG A 589 -25.32 -0.20 -7.30
C ARG A 589 -25.56 -1.69 -7.54
N TRP A 590 -25.99 -2.43 -6.53
CA TRP A 590 -26.31 -3.87 -6.64
C TRP A 590 -27.32 -4.21 -7.75
N VAL A 591 -28.19 -3.28 -8.14
CA VAL A 591 -29.17 -3.52 -9.21
C VAL A 591 -28.93 -2.70 -10.47
N THR A 592 -28.03 -1.71 -10.43
CA THR A 592 -27.73 -0.84 -11.58
C THR A 592 -26.43 -1.18 -12.28
N GLU A 593 -25.45 -1.73 -11.55
CA GLU A 593 -24.15 -2.09 -12.13
C GLU A 593 -24.27 -3.32 -13.02
N ASP A 594 -23.37 -3.39 -14.01
CA ASP A 594 -23.30 -4.53 -14.89
C ASP A 594 -22.77 -5.76 -14.15
N ARG A 595 -23.51 -6.86 -14.18
CA ARG A 595 -23.21 -8.10 -13.45
C ARG A 595 -21.99 -8.86 -14.00
N VAL A 596 -21.59 -8.56 -15.24
CA VAL A 596 -20.36 -9.08 -15.83
C VAL A 596 -19.16 -8.32 -15.27
N GLU A 597 -19.26 -7.00 -15.15
CA GLU A 597 -18.21 -6.16 -14.59
C GLU A 597 -18.15 -6.25 -13.07
N TYR A 598 -19.28 -6.45 -12.39
CA TYR A 598 -19.39 -6.51 -10.94
C TYR A 598 -19.99 -7.85 -10.49
N HIS A 599 -19.14 -8.74 -9.99
CA HIS A 599 -19.57 -10.02 -9.46
C HIS A 599 -20.18 -9.89 -8.06
N HIS A 600 -21.41 -10.40 -7.91
CA HIS A 600 -22.14 -10.37 -6.66
C HIS A 600 -21.79 -11.58 -5.79
N GLN A 601 -21.27 -11.34 -4.59
CA GLN A 601 -20.90 -12.39 -3.66
C GLN A 601 -21.14 -12.02 -2.20
N VAL A 602 -21.05 -13.04 -1.34
CA VAL A 602 -20.91 -12.89 0.11
C VAL A 602 -19.50 -13.26 0.50
N VAL A 603 -18.86 -12.40 1.28
CA VAL A 603 -17.53 -12.63 1.86
C VAL A 603 -17.70 -12.85 3.37
N LEU A 604 -17.02 -13.86 3.91
CA LEU A 604 -16.91 -14.13 5.33
C LEU A 604 -15.47 -13.86 5.74
N ASP A 605 -15.20 -12.65 6.20
CA ASP A 605 -13.88 -12.22 6.69
C ASP A 605 -13.64 -12.81 8.09
N ASP A 606 -12.48 -13.38 8.35
CA ASP A 606 -12.09 -14.03 9.60
C ASP A 606 -11.72 -13.07 10.76
N ASN A 607 -11.99 -11.78 10.58
CA ASN A 607 -11.88 -10.75 11.60
C ASN A 607 -12.76 -11.01 12.84
N ARG A 608 -12.16 -11.63 13.87
CA ARG A 608 -12.80 -11.89 15.17
C ARG A 608 -13.15 -10.59 15.88
N LYS A 609 -14.34 -10.55 16.48
CA LYS A 609 -14.79 -9.45 17.34
C LYS A 609 -14.92 -9.94 18.78
N ASP A 610 -14.38 -9.17 19.72
CA ASP A 610 -14.43 -9.49 21.16
C ASP A 610 -15.87 -9.57 21.69
N SER A 611 -16.77 -8.78 21.10
CA SER A 611 -18.20 -8.76 21.40
C SER A 611 -19.04 -8.79 20.13
N VAL A 612 -20.05 -9.63 20.10
CA VAL A 612 -21.04 -9.73 19.01
C VAL A 612 -22.44 -9.65 19.62
N PRO A 613 -23.38 -8.86 19.05
CA PRO A 613 -24.76 -8.80 19.55
C PRO A 613 -25.44 -10.17 19.61
N ASP A 614 -26.22 -10.43 20.67
CA ASP A 614 -26.95 -11.71 20.84
C ASP A 614 -27.99 -11.98 19.73
N SER A 615 -28.38 -10.94 19.00
CA SER A 615 -29.28 -11.04 17.84
C SER A 615 -28.59 -11.62 16.60
N PHE A 616 -27.26 -11.68 16.56
CA PHE A 616 -26.51 -12.18 15.41
C PHE A 616 -26.28 -13.69 15.55
N PRO A 617 -26.11 -14.41 14.43
CA PRO A 617 -25.73 -15.82 14.49
C PRO A 617 -24.41 -16.03 15.25
N GLU A 618 -24.32 -17.10 16.04
CA GLU A 618 -23.16 -17.40 16.90
C GLU A 618 -21.82 -17.44 16.12
N TRP A 619 -21.85 -17.90 14.86
CA TRP A 619 -20.66 -18.00 14.02
C TRP A 619 -20.08 -16.64 13.64
N VAL A 620 -20.83 -15.54 13.77
CA VAL A 620 -20.34 -14.19 13.46
C VAL A 620 -19.20 -13.76 14.40
N ARG A 621 -19.03 -14.45 15.54
CA ARG A 621 -17.85 -14.30 16.41
C ARG A 621 -16.54 -14.67 15.72
N GLY A 622 -16.60 -15.64 14.81
CA GLY A 622 -15.46 -16.11 14.03
C GLY A 622 -15.32 -15.40 12.70
N TRP A 623 -16.43 -15.01 12.06
CA TRP A 623 -16.40 -14.35 10.76
C TRP A 623 -17.35 -13.16 10.68
N THR A 624 -16.89 -12.05 10.13
CA THR A 624 -17.74 -10.91 9.75
C THR A 624 -18.26 -11.11 8.32
N PRO A 625 -19.57 -11.37 8.13
CA PRO A 625 -20.13 -11.49 6.79
C PRO A 625 -20.42 -10.12 6.15
N SER A 626 -20.13 -10.01 4.86
CA SER A 626 -20.46 -8.84 4.02
C SER A 626 -21.06 -9.27 2.68
N TYR A 627 -21.96 -8.44 2.15
CA TYR A 627 -22.25 -8.45 0.72
C TYR A 627 -21.16 -7.68 0.00
N GLN A 628 -20.71 -8.17 -1.17
CA GLN A 628 -19.68 -7.52 -1.95
C GLN A 628 -20.06 -7.45 -3.44
N LEU A 629 -19.87 -6.26 -4.01
CA LEU A 629 -19.79 -6.01 -5.44
C LEU A 629 -18.32 -6.01 -5.83
N PHE A 630 -17.85 -7.15 -6.32
CA PHE A 630 -16.46 -7.33 -6.71
C PHE A 630 -16.28 -6.88 -8.16
N ASN A 631 -15.55 -5.79 -8.38
CA ASN A 631 -15.20 -5.38 -9.75
C ASN A 631 -14.31 -6.47 -10.38
N CYS A 632 -14.62 -6.91 -11.58
CA CYS A 632 -13.91 -7.94 -12.32
C CYS A 632 -12.94 -7.33 -13.34
N VAL A 633 -13.33 -6.23 -13.98
CA VAL A 633 -12.56 -5.54 -15.02
C VAL A 633 -12.75 -4.02 -14.83
N PRO A 634 -11.76 -3.30 -14.28
CA PRO A 634 -11.88 -1.88 -13.93
C PRO A 634 -11.68 -0.93 -15.12
N ARG A 635 -11.93 -1.41 -16.36
CA ARG A 635 -11.57 -0.73 -17.62
C ARG A 635 -12.25 0.63 -17.75
N ASP A 636 -13.55 0.69 -17.52
CA ASP A 636 -14.34 1.91 -17.70
C ASP A 636 -13.98 2.98 -16.69
N GLU A 637 -13.82 2.61 -15.42
CA GLU A 637 -13.45 3.54 -14.36
C GLU A 637 -12.04 4.09 -14.57
N LEU A 638 -11.10 3.24 -14.98
CA LEU A 638 -9.73 3.66 -15.32
C LEU A 638 -9.70 4.58 -16.53
N ARG A 639 -10.42 4.24 -17.61
CA ARG A 639 -10.57 5.11 -18.79
C ARG A 639 -11.06 6.50 -18.38
N GLY A 640 -12.03 6.57 -17.48
CA GLY A 640 -12.50 7.83 -16.89
C GLY A 640 -11.42 8.65 -16.22
N VAL A 641 -10.69 8.01 -15.30
CA VAL A 641 -9.55 8.61 -14.61
C VAL A 641 -8.51 9.16 -15.60
N PHE A 642 -8.20 8.41 -16.66
CA PHE A 642 -7.24 8.85 -17.68
C PHE A 642 -7.79 9.92 -18.62
N ALA A 643 -9.12 10.03 -18.78
CA ALA A 643 -9.75 11.09 -19.57
C ALA A 643 -9.73 12.45 -18.86
N GLU A 644 -9.71 12.47 -17.53
CA GLU A 644 -9.65 13.70 -16.72
C GLU A 644 -8.27 14.37 -16.72
N ILE A 645 -7.20 13.60 -16.92
CA ILE A 645 -5.83 14.12 -16.89
C ILE A 645 -5.38 14.62 -18.27
N GLY A 646 -4.35 15.47 -18.32
CA GLY A 646 -3.83 16.01 -19.57
C GLY A 646 -3.03 15.01 -20.41
N GLY A 647 -2.25 14.14 -19.79
CA GLY A 647 -1.40 13.15 -20.47
C GLY A 647 -0.52 12.41 -19.45
N GLY A 648 0.33 11.50 -19.90
CA GLY A 648 1.15 10.77 -18.93
C GLY A 648 1.94 9.59 -19.44
N VAL A 649 2.64 8.95 -18.51
CA VAL A 649 3.44 7.76 -18.76
C VAL A 649 3.16 6.69 -17.71
N LEU A 650 2.94 5.47 -18.17
CA LEU A 650 2.76 4.27 -17.37
C LEU A 650 4.01 3.42 -17.54
N MET A 651 4.75 3.20 -16.46
CA MET A 651 6.04 2.53 -16.49
C MET A 651 6.06 1.30 -15.59
N SER A 652 6.73 0.24 -16.03
CA SER A 652 6.85 -1.01 -15.27
C SER A 652 7.95 -1.89 -15.84
N ALA A 653 8.45 -2.85 -15.06
CA ALA A 653 9.40 -3.85 -15.56
C ALA A 653 8.75 -4.97 -16.38
N THR A 654 7.44 -5.20 -16.22
CA THR A 654 6.76 -6.38 -16.79
C THR A 654 5.35 -6.02 -17.27
N ILE A 655 5.22 -5.46 -18.48
CA ILE A 655 3.93 -5.07 -19.09
C ILE A 655 3.45 -6.09 -20.10
N GLN A 656 4.33 -6.71 -20.90
CA GLN A 656 3.92 -7.63 -21.97
C GLN A 656 2.86 -8.68 -21.54
N PRO A 657 1.89 -9.01 -22.41
CA PRO A 657 1.57 -8.35 -23.69
C PRO A 657 0.98 -6.94 -23.50
N ALA A 658 1.51 -5.95 -24.23
CA ALA A 658 1.14 -4.55 -24.07
C ALA A 658 -0.27 -4.22 -24.57
N ASP A 659 -0.72 -4.85 -25.65
CA ASP A 659 -2.08 -4.73 -26.19
C ASP A 659 -3.14 -5.16 -25.17
N VAL A 660 -2.96 -6.32 -24.55
CA VAL A 660 -3.86 -6.83 -23.50
C VAL A 660 -3.87 -5.89 -22.29
N PHE A 661 -2.70 -5.37 -21.90
CA PHE A 661 -2.62 -4.43 -20.80
C PHE A 661 -3.39 -3.14 -21.10
N LYS A 662 -3.19 -2.56 -22.29
CA LYS A 662 -3.86 -1.32 -22.72
C LYS A 662 -5.38 -1.45 -22.71
N GLU A 663 -5.89 -2.54 -23.28
CA GLU A 663 -7.32 -2.83 -23.32
C GLU A 663 -7.90 -3.04 -21.91
N ALA A 664 -7.19 -3.79 -21.04
CA ALA A 664 -7.65 -4.11 -19.69
C ALA A 664 -7.77 -2.89 -18.76
N ILE A 665 -6.96 -1.85 -18.97
CA ILE A 665 -7.04 -0.59 -18.23
C ILE A 665 -7.72 0.55 -19.00
N GLY A 666 -8.15 0.29 -20.25
CA GLY A 666 -8.92 1.22 -21.08
C GLY A 666 -8.14 2.42 -21.61
N ILE A 667 -6.80 2.37 -21.63
CA ILE A 667 -5.98 3.49 -22.15
C ILE A 667 -5.93 3.54 -23.68
N ASP A 668 -6.33 2.48 -24.36
CA ASP A 668 -6.47 2.41 -25.81
C ASP A 668 -7.74 3.09 -26.35
N ASP A 669 -8.58 3.62 -25.46
CA ASP A 669 -9.90 4.20 -25.78
C ASP A 669 -10.17 5.47 -24.95
N VAL A 670 -9.14 6.27 -24.65
CA VAL A 670 -9.27 7.53 -23.91
C VAL A 670 -9.65 8.67 -24.86
N PRO A 671 -10.76 9.39 -24.63
CA PRO A 671 -11.16 10.51 -25.49
C PRO A 671 -10.28 11.75 -25.28
N TYR A 672 -10.10 12.57 -26.31
CA TYR A 672 -9.55 13.93 -26.13
C TYR A 672 -10.37 14.76 -25.12
N PRO A 673 -9.75 15.70 -24.37
CA PRO A 673 -10.50 16.62 -23.53
C PRO A 673 -11.50 17.40 -24.38
N THR A 674 -12.79 17.35 -24.06
CA THR A 674 -13.80 18.17 -24.75
C THR A 674 -13.80 19.58 -24.16
N GLU A 675 -13.83 20.63 -24.98
CA GLU A 675 -14.16 21.99 -24.51
C GLU A 675 -15.50 21.93 -23.75
N GLU A 676 -15.51 22.35 -22.49
CA GLU A 676 -16.64 22.25 -21.55
C GLU A 676 -17.98 22.67 -22.21
N ASP A 677 -18.97 21.77 -22.20
CA ASP A 677 -20.36 22.16 -22.43
C ASP A 677 -20.89 22.67 -21.06
N ASP A 678 -20.92 24.00 -20.89
CA ASP A 678 -21.40 24.80 -19.75
C ASP A 678 -22.90 24.55 -19.37
N GLY A 679 -23.36 23.29 -19.36
CA GLY A 679 -24.76 22.97 -19.62
C GLY A 679 -25.57 22.23 -18.55
N ASP A 680 -24.97 21.61 -17.53
CA ASP A 680 -25.75 20.82 -16.56
C ASP A 680 -25.26 20.96 -15.10
N GLU A 681 -25.70 22.03 -14.44
CA GLU A 681 -25.57 22.26 -12.98
C GLU A 681 -26.38 21.27 -12.12
N ASN A 682 -26.88 20.15 -12.68
CA ASN A 682 -27.77 19.22 -11.99
C ASN A 682 -27.13 17.90 -11.54
N SER A 683 -25.83 17.67 -11.76
CA SER A 683 -25.12 16.54 -11.12
C SER A 683 -24.66 16.93 -9.72
N THR A 684 -25.58 17.01 -8.77
CA THR A 684 -25.24 17.12 -7.36
C THR A 684 -24.87 15.73 -6.81
N GLY A 685 -23.57 15.51 -6.57
CA GLY A 685 -23.05 14.45 -5.71
C GLY A 685 -22.08 13.48 -6.39
N ALA A 686 -20.81 13.57 -6.00
CA ALA A 686 -19.67 12.72 -6.34
C ALA A 686 -19.39 12.58 -7.85
N SER A 687 -18.12 12.79 -8.23
CA SER A 687 -17.62 12.57 -9.60
C SER A 687 -17.96 11.15 -10.07
N SER A 688 -19.11 10.98 -10.71
CA SER A 688 -19.35 9.83 -11.56
C SER A 688 -18.73 10.18 -12.88
N VAL A 689 -17.55 9.61 -13.14
CA VAL A 689 -17.01 9.45 -14.49
C VAL A 689 -18.19 9.16 -15.42
N ARG A 690 -18.50 10.08 -16.34
CA ARG A 690 -19.56 9.84 -17.33
C ARG A 690 -19.12 8.63 -18.17
N LYS A 691 -19.81 7.49 -18.03
CA LYS A 691 -19.68 6.39 -18.99
C LYS A 691 -20.08 6.96 -20.37
N PRO A 692 -19.21 6.90 -21.40
CA PRO A 692 -19.59 7.36 -22.73
C PRO A 692 -20.78 6.54 -23.26
N ASP A 693 -21.70 7.19 -23.97
CA ASP A 693 -22.95 6.60 -24.48
C ASP A 693 -22.74 5.53 -25.59
N SER A 694 -21.50 5.27 -26.02
CA SER A 694 -21.16 4.26 -27.03
C SER A 694 -19.96 3.40 -26.65
N ASP A 695 -20.03 2.10 -26.93
CA ASP A 695 -19.00 1.10 -26.61
C ASP A 695 -17.65 1.30 -27.33
N THR A 696 -17.59 2.15 -28.37
CA THR A 696 -16.37 2.43 -29.14
C THR A 696 -16.37 3.86 -29.67
N LEU A 697 -15.32 4.63 -29.36
CA LEU A 697 -15.07 5.93 -29.98
C LEU A 697 -14.52 5.76 -31.41
N ASP A 698 -14.69 6.77 -32.27
CA ASP A 698 -14.01 6.80 -33.56
C ASP A 698 -12.50 7.00 -33.33
N GLU A 699 -11.63 6.33 -34.10
CA GLU A 699 -10.16 6.41 -33.93
C GLU A 699 -9.62 7.85 -33.93
N SER A 700 -10.30 8.80 -34.58
CA SER A 700 -9.90 10.21 -34.59
C SER A 700 -10.11 10.94 -33.26
N ASP A 701 -10.96 10.39 -32.40
CA ASP A 701 -11.39 11.00 -31.15
C ASP A 701 -10.68 10.40 -29.94
N ILE A 702 -9.79 9.42 -30.17
CA ILE A 702 -8.99 8.71 -29.18
C ILE A 702 -7.58 9.33 -29.12
N ARG A 703 -7.08 9.54 -27.90
CA ARG A 703 -5.72 10.03 -27.68
C ARG A 703 -4.66 8.99 -28.09
N PRO A 704 -3.51 9.43 -28.63
CA PRO A 704 -2.48 8.49 -29.06
C PRO A 704 -1.87 7.75 -27.86
N THR A 705 -1.60 6.46 -28.06
CA THR A 705 -0.83 5.65 -27.12
C THR A 705 0.33 4.95 -27.81
N GLU A 706 1.49 4.95 -27.16
CA GLU A 706 2.69 4.27 -27.68
C GLU A 706 3.25 3.33 -26.63
N PHE A 707 3.82 2.21 -27.09
CA PHE A 707 4.51 1.26 -26.23
C PHE A 707 5.95 1.13 -26.68
N GLU A 708 6.87 1.36 -25.75
CA GLU A 708 8.29 1.11 -25.96
C GLU A 708 8.85 0.21 -24.87
N GLN A 709 9.81 -0.63 -25.27
CA GLN A 709 10.53 -1.53 -24.39
C GLN A 709 12.02 -1.21 -24.40
N TYR A 710 12.57 -0.93 -23.22
CA TYR A 710 14.00 -0.73 -23.05
C TYR A 710 14.75 -2.05 -23.05
N PRO A 711 15.94 -2.09 -23.66
CA PRO A 711 16.79 -3.25 -23.63
C PRO A 711 17.35 -3.49 -22.23
N LEU A 712 17.59 -4.76 -21.91
CA LEU A 712 18.35 -5.15 -20.73
C LEU A 712 19.78 -4.60 -20.82
N ARG A 713 20.14 -3.67 -19.92
CA ARG A 713 21.48 -3.05 -19.86
C ARG A 713 22.56 -3.93 -19.24
N PHE A 714 22.16 -5.10 -18.77
CA PHE A 714 23.06 -6.05 -18.14
C PHE A 714 23.86 -6.78 -19.20
N PRO A 715 25.20 -6.78 -19.23
CA PRO A 715 26.00 -7.41 -20.29
C PRO A 715 25.70 -8.90 -20.47
N SER A 716 25.80 -9.39 -21.71
CA SER A 716 25.44 -10.78 -22.03
C SER A 716 26.41 -11.79 -21.41
N GLU A 717 27.68 -11.42 -21.33
CA GLU A 717 28.74 -12.18 -20.67
C GLU A 717 28.53 -12.31 -19.16
N ASN A 718 27.84 -11.36 -18.54
CA ASN A 718 27.57 -11.30 -17.12
C ASN A 718 26.28 -12.03 -16.73
N ARG A 719 25.60 -12.67 -17.68
CA ARG A 719 24.31 -13.30 -17.43
C ARG A 719 24.20 -14.66 -18.09
N LEU A 720 23.71 -15.63 -17.33
CA LEU A 720 23.32 -16.94 -17.86
C LEU A 720 21.82 -17.12 -17.67
N SER A 721 21.08 -17.13 -18.77
CA SER A 721 19.63 -17.30 -18.79
C SER A 721 19.28 -18.57 -19.55
N MET A 722 18.44 -19.43 -18.98
CA MET A 722 17.99 -20.64 -19.68
C MET A 722 16.63 -21.14 -19.21
N THR A 723 15.89 -21.70 -20.16
CA THR A 723 14.73 -22.54 -19.88
C THR A 723 15.19 -23.98 -19.74
N VAL A 724 14.92 -24.62 -18.61
CA VAL A 724 15.28 -26.01 -18.39
C VAL A 724 14.17 -26.92 -18.92
N ASP A 725 14.51 -27.85 -19.82
CA ASP A 725 13.59 -28.83 -20.42
C ASP A 725 13.12 -29.87 -19.39
N LEU A 726 12.25 -29.43 -18.48
CA LEU A 726 11.57 -30.22 -17.49
C LEU A 726 10.08 -30.32 -17.83
N PRO A 727 9.42 -31.46 -17.53
CA PRO A 727 7.99 -31.58 -17.73
C PRO A 727 7.23 -30.57 -16.89
N LYS A 728 6.05 -30.15 -17.34
CA LYS A 728 5.19 -29.18 -16.64
C LYS A 728 5.08 -29.44 -15.14
N TYR A 729 5.25 -28.43 -14.30
CA TYR A 729 5.11 -28.60 -12.85
C TYR A 729 3.68 -28.33 -12.36
N ILE A 730 2.74 -29.23 -12.64
CA ILE A 730 1.30 -29.08 -12.31
C ILE A 730 0.85 -30.07 -11.23
N ASN A 731 -0.27 -29.80 -10.57
CA ASN A 731 -0.79 -30.63 -9.46
C ASN A 731 -0.91 -32.12 -9.88
N ASP A 732 -1.51 -32.37 -11.04
CA ASP A 732 -1.82 -33.70 -11.54
C ASP A 732 -0.62 -34.62 -11.73
N ASN A 733 0.56 -34.07 -12.04
CA ASN A 733 1.77 -34.89 -12.32
C ASN A 733 2.84 -34.80 -11.22
N ARG A 734 2.88 -33.71 -10.43
CA ARG A 734 3.83 -33.56 -9.32
C ARG A 734 3.40 -34.32 -8.07
N GLY A 735 2.09 -34.57 -7.92
CA GLY A 735 1.51 -35.25 -6.76
C GLY A 735 1.72 -34.48 -5.44
N ASP A 736 1.26 -35.06 -4.33
CA ASP A 736 1.41 -34.46 -3.01
C ASP A 736 2.89 -34.33 -2.58
N PRO A 737 3.26 -33.26 -1.86
CA PRO A 737 4.58 -33.13 -1.25
C PRO A 737 4.94 -34.32 -0.36
N THR A 738 6.14 -34.87 -0.57
CA THR A 738 6.68 -35.96 0.25
C THR A 738 8.20 -35.86 0.34
N GLN A 739 8.74 -36.17 1.51
CA GLN A 739 10.19 -36.23 1.74
C GLN A 739 10.79 -37.60 1.37
N ASP A 740 9.95 -38.63 1.15
CA ASP A 740 10.39 -39.98 0.78
C ASP A 740 10.61 -40.08 -0.75
N PRO A 741 11.86 -40.22 -1.22
CA PRO A 741 12.14 -40.32 -2.65
C PRO A 741 11.45 -41.51 -3.33
N ALA A 742 11.06 -42.57 -2.60
CA ALA A 742 10.35 -43.70 -3.18
C ALA A 742 8.87 -43.38 -3.50
N ARG A 743 8.29 -42.39 -2.81
CA ARG A 743 6.90 -41.94 -3.00
C ARG A 743 6.76 -40.77 -3.97
N MET A 744 7.86 -40.11 -4.31
CA MET A 744 7.86 -39.03 -5.31
C MET A 744 7.46 -39.55 -6.69
N THR A 745 6.59 -38.79 -7.36
CA THR A 745 6.30 -38.98 -8.79
C THR A 745 7.58 -38.76 -9.63
N ASP A 746 7.56 -39.19 -10.90
CA ASP A 746 8.68 -38.98 -11.81
C ASP A 746 9.00 -37.48 -11.98
N THR A 747 7.96 -36.64 -12.16
CA THR A 747 8.09 -35.18 -12.22
C THR A 747 8.75 -34.65 -10.96
N ARG A 748 8.21 -34.93 -9.77
CA ARG A 748 8.78 -34.38 -8.51
C ARG A 748 10.23 -34.82 -8.29
N ARG A 749 10.58 -36.06 -8.67
CA ARG A 749 11.96 -36.57 -8.60
C ARG A 749 12.92 -35.80 -9.51
N LYS A 750 12.51 -35.48 -10.74
CA LYS A 750 13.32 -34.69 -11.68
C LYS A 750 13.57 -33.28 -11.16
N TYR A 751 12.54 -32.61 -10.66
CA TYR A 751 12.66 -31.28 -10.05
C TYR A 751 13.51 -31.30 -8.78
N ALA A 752 13.32 -32.28 -7.89
CA ALA A 752 14.12 -32.44 -6.68
C ALA A 752 15.61 -32.62 -6.99
N LYS A 753 15.95 -33.33 -8.08
CA LYS A 753 17.33 -33.47 -8.54
C LYS A 753 17.88 -32.13 -9.04
N MET A 754 17.14 -31.44 -9.91
CA MET A 754 17.56 -30.15 -10.47
C MET A 754 17.74 -29.07 -9.39
N LEU A 755 16.78 -28.94 -8.47
CA LEU A 755 16.82 -27.96 -7.39
C LEU A 755 18.02 -28.17 -6.47
N ARG A 756 18.44 -29.43 -6.23
CA ARG A 756 19.67 -29.72 -5.48
C ARG A 756 20.90 -29.18 -6.19
N GLU A 757 21.00 -29.36 -7.50
CA GLU A 757 22.12 -28.86 -8.31
C GLU A 757 22.14 -27.32 -8.27
N ILE A 758 21.00 -26.67 -8.46
CA ILE A 758 20.88 -25.19 -8.43
C ILE A 758 21.27 -24.62 -7.07
N VAL A 759 20.80 -25.19 -5.96
CA VAL A 759 21.11 -24.73 -4.60
C VAL A 759 22.61 -24.74 -4.30
N SER A 760 23.36 -25.64 -4.96
CA SER A 760 24.82 -25.75 -4.79
C SER A 760 25.65 -24.75 -5.59
N THR A 761 25.02 -23.94 -6.44
CA THR A 761 25.65 -22.87 -7.24
C THR A 761 26.32 -21.81 -6.36
N ARG A 762 27.24 -20.99 -6.86
CA ARG A 762 27.85 -19.87 -6.10
C ARG A 762 26.81 -18.81 -5.68
N GLY A 763 27.09 -18.13 -4.56
CA GLY A 763 26.39 -16.92 -4.12
C GLY A 763 25.03 -17.17 -3.49
N ASN A 764 24.26 -16.10 -3.33
CA ASN A 764 22.91 -16.19 -2.78
C ASN A 764 21.91 -16.65 -3.84
N VAL A 765 21.08 -17.64 -3.50
CA VAL A 765 20.14 -18.29 -4.43
C VAL A 765 18.70 -18.08 -3.97
N MET A 766 17.82 -17.69 -4.89
CA MET A 766 16.39 -17.64 -4.69
C MET A 766 15.70 -18.76 -5.46
N ILE A 767 14.94 -19.58 -4.76
CA ILE A 767 14.07 -20.61 -5.34
C ILE A 767 12.63 -20.13 -5.23
N ALA A 768 12.06 -19.68 -6.35
CA ALA A 768 10.68 -19.21 -6.44
C ALA A 768 9.78 -20.36 -6.90
N MET A 769 9.00 -20.90 -5.97
CA MET A 769 8.07 -22.00 -6.19
C MET A 769 6.67 -21.49 -6.54
N PRO A 770 5.77 -22.30 -7.14
CA PRO A 770 4.42 -21.83 -7.50
C PRO A 770 3.57 -21.35 -6.31
N ASN A 771 3.86 -21.81 -5.09
CA ASN A 771 3.16 -21.46 -3.86
C ASN A 771 4.01 -21.80 -2.63
N TYR A 772 3.66 -21.24 -1.46
CA TYR A 772 4.36 -21.47 -0.20
C TYR A 772 4.38 -22.93 0.26
N ARG A 773 3.34 -23.73 -0.06
CA ARG A 773 3.32 -25.17 0.29
C ARG A 773 4.44 -25.93 -0.43
N GLU A 774 4.69 -25.62 -1.69
CA GLU A 774 5.80 -26.19 -2.45
C GLU A 774 7.15 -25.60 -2.03
N ALA A 775 7.22 -24.30 -1.67
CA ALA A 775 8.42 -23.67 -1.09
C ALA A 775 8.87 -24.35 0.21
N LYS A 776 7.93 -24.58 1.13
CA LYS A 776 8.18 -25.30 2.38
C LYS A 776 8.68 -26.72 2.13
N TRP A 777 8.08 -27.42 1.16
CA TRP A 777 8.52 -28.78 0.81
C TRP A 777 9.98 -28.83 0.34
N VAL A 778 10.37 -27.94 -0.58
CA VAL A 778 11.75 -27.92 -1.09
C VAL A 778 12.73 -27.49 0.00
N TYR A 779 12.37 -26.51 0.84
CA TYR A 779 13.17 -26.12 2.00
C TYR A 779 13.46 -27.31 2.91
N GLU A 780 12.43 -28.05 3.32
CA GLU A 780 12.57 -29.25 4.15
C GLU A 780 13.39 -30.35 3.45
N PHE A 781 13.16 -30.55 2.14
CA PHE A 781 13.88 -31.54 1.36
C PHE A 781 15.38 -31.26 1.30
N ILE A 782 15.77 -30.00 1.10
CA ILE A 782 17.16 -29.55 1.06
C ILE A 782 17.77 -29.55 2.47
N LYS A 783 17.05 -29.06 3.48
CA LYS A 783 17.49 -29.04 4.88
C LYS A 783 17.87 -30.42 5.40
N ASN A 784 17.09 -31.45 5.06
CA ASN A 784 17.33 -32.84 5.47
C ASN A 784 18.60 -33.46 4.86
N GLN A 785 19.29 -32.74 3.97
CA GLN A 785 20.50 -33.20 3.29
C GLN A 785 21.77 -32.49 3.78
N ASP A 786 21.65 -31.65 4.82
CA ASP A 786 22.76 -30.92 5.46
C ASP A 786 23.56 -30.05 4.47
N PRO A 787 22.93 -28.99 3.90
CA PRO A 787 23.58 -28.16 2.90
C PRO A 787 24.66 -27.28 3.51
N SER A 788 25.64 -26.89 2.70
CA SER A 788 26.72 -25.98 3.11
C SER A 788 26.26 -24.53 3.33
N LYS A 789 25.08 -24.17 2.82
CA LYS A 789 24.55 -22.79 2.84
C LYS A 789 23.50 -22.59 3.91
N ARG A 790 23.37 -21.33 4.35
CA ARG A 790 22.27 -20.89 5.22
C ARG A 790 20.95 -21.02 4.46
N LEU A 791 19.89 -21.53 5.09
CA LEU A 791 18.59 -21.71 4.45
C LEU A 791 17.53 -20.84 5.13
N HIS A 792 16.75 -20.13 4.33
CA HIS A 792 15.62 -19.31 4.78
C HIS A 792 14.34 -19.73 4.07
N LEU A 793 13.24 -19.79 4.81
CA LEU A 793 11.92 -20.11 4.27
C LEU A 793 11.03 -18.90 4.46
N ASP A 794 10.55 -18.37 3.34
CA ASP A 794 9.53 -17.33 3.32
C ASP A 794 8.14 -17.94 3.55
N GLN A 795 7.27 -17.18 4.23
CA GLN A 795 5.89 -17.52 4.53
C GLN A 795 5.01 -16.28 4.39
N SER A 796 3.71 -16.49 4.18
CA SER A 796 2.74 -15.39 4.26
C SER A 796 2.81 -14.78 5.65
N SER A 797 3.34 -13.56 5.73
CA SER A 797 3.79 -12.92 6.97
C SER A 797 3.61 -11.42 6.85
N SER A 798 3.79 -10.70 7.97
CA SER A 798 3.75 -9.22 7.94
C SER A 798 4.93 -8.63 7.16
N ASP A 799 4.82 -7.37 6.73
CA ASP A 799 5.92 -6.64 6.08
C ASP A 799 7.20 -6.63 6.95
N GLN A 800 7.03 -6.58 8.27
CA GLN A 800 8.14 -6.62 9.22
C GLN A 800 8.85 -7.98 9.20
N GLU A 801 8.11 -9.08 9.31
CA GLU A 801 8.67 -10.44 9.28
C GLU A 801 9.34 -10.76 7.92
N THR A 802 8.77 -10.23 6.83
CA THR A 802 9.37 -10.30 5.49
C THR A 802 10.72 -9.58 5.46
N THR A 803 10.79 -8.38 6.04
CA THR A 803 12.03 -7.57 6.11
C THR A 803 13.11 -8.27 6.94
N GLU A 804 12.75 -8.79 8.12
CA GLU A 804 13.67 -9.56 8.98
C GLU A 804 14.22 -10.80 8.28
N THR A 805 13.37 -11.51 7.53
CA THR A 805 13.79 -12.68 6.73
C THR A 805 14.79 -12.30 5.65
N LEU A 806 14.61 -11.15 5.00
CA LEU A 806 15.51 -10.64 3.98
C LEU A 806 16.84 -10.16 4.55
N GLU A 807 16.82 -9.43 5.67
CA GLU A 807 18.04 -9.05 6.39
C GLU A 807 18.85 -10.29 6.78
N ALA A 808 18.18 -11.32 7.31
CA ALA A 808 18.82 -12.59 7.64
C ALA A 808 19.34 -13.33 6.40
N PHE A 809 18.63 -13.27 5.27
CA PHE A 809 19.09 -13.84 3.99
C PHE A 809 20.39 -13.17 3.51
N PHE A 810 20.45 -11.84 3.55
CA PHE A 810 21.58 -11.05 3.07
C PHE A 810 22.72 -10.84 4.07
N ALA A 811 22.61 -11.39 5.27
CA ALA A 811 23.74 -11.44 6.21
C ALA A 811 24.98 -12.15 5.60
N ASP A 812 26.13 -12.02 6.24
CA ASP A 812 27.40 -12.55 5.72
C ASP A 812 27.34 -14.05 5.38
N GLY A 813 27.96 -14.39 4.24
CA GLY A 813 28.05 -15.76 3.71
C GLY A 813 26.88 -16.15 2.79
N GLU A 814 27.03 -17.29 2.12
CA GLU A 814 26.06 -17.73 1.11
C GLU A 814 24.78 -18.31 1.73
N ALA A 815 23.65 -17.92 1.16
CA ALA A 815 22.33 -18.38 1.58
C ALA A 815 21.45 -18.82 0.42
N VAL A 816 20.41 -19.57 0.76
CA VAL A 816 19.29 -19.89 -0.13
C VAL A 816 17.99 -19.47 0.53
N ILE A 817 17.17 -18.74 -0.20
CA ILE A 817 15.80 -18.43 0.21
C ILE A 817 14.79 -19.21 -0.66
N PHE A 818 13.82 -19.82 0.00
CA PHE A 818 12.70 -20.51 -0.65
C PHE A 818 11.44 -19.69 -0.46
N THR A 819 10.83 -19.28 -1.56
CA THR A 819 9.65 -18.41 -1.56
C THR A 819 8.63 -18.84 -2.61
N SER A 820 7.48 -18.19 -2.61
CA SER A 820 6.46 -18.28 -3.64
C SER A 820 6.74 -17.24 -4.73
N CYS A 821 6.52 -17.56 -6.02
CA CYS A 821 6.50 -16.55 -7.10
C CYS A 821 5.41 -15.48 -6.91
N ARG A 822 4.49 -15.71 -5.97
CA ARG A 822 3.41 -14.79 -5.58
C ARG A 822 3.65 -14.17 -4.20
N GLY A 823 4.84 -14.35 -3.62
CA GLY A 823 5.18 -13.83 -2.31
C GLY A 823 5.68 -12.39 -2.35
N THR A 824 5.60 -11.69 -1.22
CA THR A 824 6.01 -10.28 -1.07
C THR A 824 7.46 -10.07 -1.48
N ILE A 825 8.34 -11.03 -1.13
CA ILE A 825 9.76 -11.05 -1.50
C ILE A 825 9.98 -10.95 -3.00
N THR A 826 9.13 -11.59 -3.81
CA THR A 826 9.24 -11.54 -5.28
C THR A 826 8.63 -10.29 -5.89
N GLU A 827 7.72 -9.61 -5.19
CA GLU A 827 6.91 -8.53 -5.72
C GLU A 827 7.46 -7.14 -5.43
N GLY A 828 7.88 -6.84 -4.20
CA GLY A 828 7.99 -5.45 -3.74
C GLY A 828 9.24 -5.07 -2.96
N VAL A 829 10.30 -5.91 -2.92
CA VAL A 829 11.54 -5.57 -2.20
C VAL A 829 12.71 -5.44 -3.16
N ASP A 830 13.34 -4.27 -3.15
CA ASP A 830 14.61 -4.06 -3.83
C ASP A 830 15.77 -4.39 -2.87
N TYR A 831 16.82 -5.04 -3.36
CA TYR A 831 17.97 -5.45 -2.56
C TYR A 831 19.20 -4.67 -3.02
N ASP A 832 19.84 -3.92 -2.11
CA ASP A 832 21.03 -3.13 -2.47
C ASP A 832 22.22 -4.00 -2.88
N GLY A 833 22.73 -3.85 -4.10
CA GLY A 833 23.97 -4.46 -4.62
C GLY A 833 23.86 -5.92 -5.10
N GLY A 834 25.01 -6.53 -5.42
CA GLY A 834 25.19 -7.92 -5.92
C GLY A 834 24.84 -9.02 -4.92
N LYS A 835 23.76 -8.83 -4.15
CA LYS A 835 23.34 -9.68 -3.05
C LYS A 835 22.53 -10.89 -3.50
N LEU A 836 22.03 -10.96 -4.74
CA LEU A 836 21.33 -12.14 -5.30
C LEU A 836 22.01 -12.60 -6.59
N HIS A 837 22.50 -13.84 -6.62
CA HIS A 837 23.35 -14.34 -7.72
C HIS A 837 22.62 -15.33 -8.62
N CYS A 838 21.60 -16.01 -8.11
CA CYS A 838 20.83 -16.97 -8.88
C CYS A 838 19.35 -16.92 -8.51
N CYS A 839 18.47 -16.92 -9.52
CA CYS A 839 17.04 -17.15 -9.36
C CYS A 839 16.60 -18.33 -10.20
N ALA A 840 15.87 -19.25 -9.57
CA ALA A 840 15.18 -20.34 -10.26
C ALA A 840 13.68 -20.24 -10.02
N ALA A 841 12.93 -19.94 -11.09
CA ALA A 841 11.48 -19.94 -11.09
C ALA A 841 10.95 -21.31 -11.52
N VAL A 842 10.12 -21.92 -10.68
CA VAL A 842 9.68 -23.31 -10.84
C VAL A 842 8.23 -23.37 -11.27
N GLY A 843 7.97 -23.90 -12.47
CA GLY A 843 6.62 -23.98 -13.01
C GLY A 843 5.96 -22.61 -13.23
N ILE A 844 4.69 -22.65 -13.62
CA ILE A 844 3.87 -21.44 -13.85
C ILE A 844 2.90 -21.27 -12.66
N PRO A 845 2.92 -20.14 -11.92
CA PRO A 845 2.15 -19.93 -10.70
C PRO A 845 0.68 -19.55 -10.98
N LEU A 846 -0.04 -20.40 -11.71
CA LEU A 846 -1.45 -20.22 -12.04
C LEU A 846 -2.32 -20.27 -10.78
N LEU A 847 -3.29 -19.35 -10.69
CA LEU A 847 -4.32 -19.42 -9.65
C LEU A 847 -5.28 -20.59 -9.90
N PRO A 848 -5.89 -21.15 -8.83
CA PRO A 848 -6.86 -22.22 -8.99
C PRO A 848 -8.08 -21.74 -9.78
N SER A 849 -8.24 -22.24 -11.00
CA SER A 849 -9.30 -21.81 -11.94
C SER A 849 -10.73 -22.16 -11.51
N HIS A 850 -10.89 -22.92 -10.42
CA HIS A 850 -12.20 -23.27 -9.87
C HIS A 850 -12.70 -22.26 -8.84
N MET A 851 -11.86 -21.30 -8.40
CA MET A 851 -12.28 -20.25 -7.48
C MET A 851 -13.34 -19.36 -8.15
N PRO A 852 -14.49 -19.10 -7.50
CA PRO A 852 -15.58 -18.31 -8.07
C PRO A 852 -15.12 -16.94 -8.59
N ARG A 853 -14.33 -16.22 -7.78
CA ARG A 853 -13.73 -14.93 -8.17
C ARG A 853 -12.92 -15.00 -9.46
N ILE A 854 -12.13 -16.07 -9.62
CA ILE A 854 -11.31 -16.27 -10.84
C ILE A 854 -12.18 -16.59 -12.05
N LYS A 855 -13.25 -17.37 -11.86
CA LYS A 855 -14.23 -17.60 -12.93
C LYS A 855 -14.89 -16.28 -13.34
N ALA A 856 -15.27 -15.44 -12.37
CA ALA A 856 -15.89 -14.15 -12.63
C ALA A 856 -14.98 -13.23 -13.44
N ILE A 857 -13.71 -13.08 -13.02
CA ILE A 857 -12.71 -12.29 -13.76
C ILE A 857 -12.52 -12.85 -15.18
N ARG A 858 -12.43 -14.18 -15.32
CA ARG A 858 -12.26 -14.82 -16.63
C ARG A 858 -13.44 -14.54 -17.55
N THR A 859 -14.67 -14.77 -17.08
CA THR A 859 -15.89 -14.48 -17.85
C THR A 859 -15.97 -13.01 -18.22
N ALA A 860 -15.66 -12.11 -17.27
CA ALA A 860 -15.69 -10.68 -17.54
C ALA A 860 -14.70 -10.29 -18.64
N TYR A 861 -13.49 -10.85 -18.64
CA TYR A 861 -12.55 -10.65 -19.74
C TYR A 861 -13.02 -11.25 -21.07
N ASP A 862 -13.59 -12.47 -21.06
CA ASP A 862 -14.13 -13.09 -22.28
C ASP A 862 -15.27 -12.26 -22.91
N GLU A 863 -16.05 -11.54 -22.10
CA GLU A 863 -17.18 -10.72 -22.56
C GLU A 863 -16.80 -9.27 -22.88
N ARG A 864 -15.80 -8.70 -22.19
CA ARG A 864 -15.45 -7.27 -22.29
C ARG A 864 -14.24 -6.99 -23.16
N MET A 865 -13.42 -7.99 -23.47
CA MET A 865 -12.19 -7.82 -24.22
C MET A 865 -12.12 -8.70 -25.46
N GLY A 866 -11.46 -8.20 -26.51
CA GLY A 866 -11.29 -8.86 -27.80
C GLY A 866 -9.87 -9.32 -28.11
N SER A 867 -8.84 -8.80 -27.42
CA SER A 867 -7.43 -9.10 -27.75
C SER A 867 -7.03 -10.55 -27.48
N ARG A 868 -7.50 -11.13 -26.36
CA ARG A 868 -7.11 -12.47 -25.88
C ARG A 868 -8.26 -13.14 -25.14
N SER A 869 -8.15 -14.46 -24.95
CA SER A 869 -9.12 -15.17 -24.11
C SER A 869 -9.02 -14.73 -22.65
N GLY A 870 -10.14 -14.74 -21.94
CA GLY A 870 -10.19 -14.42 -20.52
C GLY A 870 -9.31 -15.35 -19.67
N TYR A 871 -9.07 -16.60 -20.12
CA TYR A 871 -8.13 -17.48 -19.44
C TYR A 871 -6.70 -16.96 -19.50
N GLU A 872 -6.25 -16.49 -20.67
CA GLU A 872 -4.92 -15.92 -20.83
C GLU A 872 -4.77 -14.65 -20.01
N THR A 873 -5.72 -13.74 -20.12
CA THR A 873 -5.71 -12.44 -19.44
C THR A 873 -5.79 -12.58 -17.92
N ALA A 874 -6.71 -13.41 -17.40
CA ALA A 874 -6.92 -13.52 -15.95
C ALA A 874 -5.88 -14.39 -15.23
N LEU A 875 -5.26 -15.35 -15.94
CA LEU A 875 -4.43 -16.39 -15.32
C LEU A 875 -3.02 -16.47 -15.88
N THR A 876 -2.89 -16.69 -17.19
CA THR A 876 -1.58 -16.98 -17.80
C THR A 876 -0.66 -15.76 -17.76
N ILE A 877 -1.13 -14.61 -18.26
CA ILE A 877 -0.36 -13.37 -18.32
C ILE A 877 0.08 -12.91 -16.91
N PRO A 878 -0.81 -12.81 -15.91
CA PRO A 878 -0.40 -12.48 -14.54
C PRO A 878 0.59 -13.48 -13.95
N ALA A 879 0.46 -14.77 -14.24
CA ALA A 879 1.38 -15.79 -13.73
C ALA A 879 2.77 -15.68 -14.36
N VAL A 880 2.86 -15.39 -15.66
CA VAL A 880 4.14 -15.16 -16.35
C VAL A 880 4.78 -13.86 -15.87
N ARG A 881 4.01 -12.76 -15.75
CA ARG A 881 4.52 -11.50 -15.19
C ARG A 881 5.12 -11.68 -13.79
N LYS A 882 4.50 -12.49 -12.91
CA LYS A 882 5.06 -12.84 -11.58
C LYS A 882 6.40 -13.56 -11.66
N VAL A 883 6.58 -14.42 -12.66
CA VAL A 883 7.85 -15.12 -12.90
C VAL A 883 8.91 -14.16 -13.41
N ARG A 884 8.54 -13.27 -14.35
CA ARG A 884 9.39 -12.19 -14.87
C ARG A 884 9.88 -11.26 -13.76
N GLN A 885 8.98 -10.89 -12.84
CA GLN A 885 9.32 -10.12 -11.64
C GLN A 885 10.36 -10.85 -10.77
N ALA A 886 10.17 -12.15 -10.52
CA ALA A 886 11.07 -12.92 -9.68
C ALA A 886 12.49 -13.02 -10.27
N PHE A 887 12.65 -13.37 -11.55
CA PHE A 887 13.99 -13.47 -12.15
C PHE A 887 14.62 -12.11 -12.45
N GLY A 888 13.81 -11.07 -12.65
CA GLY A 888 14.27 -9.68 -12.81
C GLY A 888 15.03 -9.16 -11.59
N ARG A 889 14.81 -9.74 -10.39
CA ARG A 889 15.54 -9.38 -9.15
C ARG A 889 17.03 -9.75 -9.17
N VAL A 890 17.47 -10.58 -10.11
CA VAL A 890 18.88 -10.93 -10.31
C VAL A 890 19.63 -9.84 -11.09
N ILE A 891 18.91 -8.91 -11.72
CA ILE A 891 19.47 -7.97 -12.70
C ILE A 891 19.31 -6.53 -12.17
N ARG A 892 20.43 -5.85 -11.86
CA ARG A 892 20.34 -4.47 -11.32
C ARG A 892 21.37 -3.47 -11.82
N GLY A 893 22.57 -3.91 -12.21
CA GLY A 893 23.62 -3.02 -12.70
C GLY A 893 24.53 -3.70 -13.72
N SER A 894 25.22 -2.91 -14.54
CA SER A 894 26.12 -3.39 -15.60
C SER A 894 27.22 -4.34 -15.11
N ASP A 895 27.65 -4.14 -13.87
CA ASP A 895 28.84 -4.79 -13.31
C ASP A 895 28.51 -6.07 -12.52
N GLU A 896 27.22 -6.38 -12.32
CA GLU A 896 26.82 -7.56 -11.57
C GLU A 896 26.99 -8.84 -12.41
N THR A 897 26.87 -10.03 -11.79
CA THR A 897 26.89 -11.30 -12.53
C THR A 897 25.82 -12.23 -11.97
N GLY A 898 25.02 -12.85 -12.83
CA GLY A 898 23.84 -13.59 -12.35
C GLY A 898 23.33 -14.72 -13.25
N VAL A 899 22.67 -15.69 -12.62
CA VAL A 899 22.06 -16.86 -13.28
C VAL A 899 20.54 -16.82 -13.13
N ARG A 900 19.80 -16.95 -14.24
CA ARG A 900 18.33 -16.96 -14.30
C ARG A 900 17.84 -18.25 -14.93
N LEU A 901 17.02 -18.99 -14.19
CA LEU A 901 16.54 -20.31 -14.61
C LEU A 901 15.01 -20.35 -14.61
N LEU A 902 14.43 -20.74 -15.74
CA LEU A 902 13.01 -21.07 -15.88
C LEU A 902 12.85 -22.59 -15.92
N LEU A 903 12.25 -23.17 -14.89
CA LEU A 903 12.11 -24.62 -14.76
C LEU A 903 10.69 -25.04 -15.15
N ASP A 904 10.42 -25.08 -16.46
CA ASP A 904 9.24 -25.68 -17.10
C ASP A 904 9.45 -25.57 -18.61
N ASN A 905 9.27 -26.64 -19.39
CA ASN A 905 9.48 -26.57 -20.84
C ASN A 905 8.49 -25.63 -21.56
N ARG A 906 7.39 -25.24 -20.91
CA ARG A 906 6.41 -24.31 -21.47
C ARG A 906 6.98 -22.91 -21.77
N TYR A 907 8.04 -22.48 -21.09
CA TYR A 907 8.65 -21.17 -21.34
C TYR A 907 9.37 -21.06 -22.69
N ALA A 908 9.69 -22.17 -23.34
CA ALA A 908 10.32 -22.23 -24.65
C ALA A 908 9.44 -23.01 -25.65
N SER A 909 8.12 -22.80 -25.56
CA SER A 909 7.13 -23.49 -26.37
C SER A 909 6.06 -22.51 -26.84
N THR A 910 5.73 -22.61 -28.13
CA THR A 910 4.60 -21.94 -28.80
C THR A 910 3.37 -22.84 -28.97
N ALA A 911 3.37 -24.03 -28.35
CA ALA A 911 2.18 -24.88 -28.31
C ALA A 911 1.03 -24.22 -27.54
N TRP A 912 -0.19 -24.76 -27.64
CA TRP A 912 -1.40 -24.22 -26.98
C TRP A 912 -1.30 -24.02 -25.46
N ASP A 913 -0.33 -24.66 -24.81
CA ASP A 913 -0.05 -24.60 -23.37
C ASP A 913 1.32 -24.00 -23.05
N GLY A 914 2.01 -23.52 -24.08
CA GLY A 914 3.27 -22.79 -23.98
C GLY A 914 3.04 -21.34 -23.53
N VAL A 915 4.11 -20.70 -23.07
CA VAL A 915 4.08 -19.34 -22.54
C VAL A 915 5.22 -18.45 -23.04
N GLU A 916 5.93 -18.90 -24.07
CA GLU A 916 7.02 -18.16 -24.71
C GLU A 916 6.56 -16.79 -25.23
N GLU A 917 5.36 -16.71 -25.81
CA GLU A 917 4.80 -15.47 -26.35
C GLU A 917 4.46 -14.38 -25.31
N TYR A 918 4.46 -14.71 -24.01
CA TYR A 918 4.21 -13.76 -22.93
C TYR A 918 5.51 -13.25 -22.28
N LEU A 919 6.66 -13.78 -22.71
CA LEU A 919 7.97 -13.19 -22.46
C LEU A 919 8.21 -12.08 -23.47
N SER A 920 9.04 -11.09 -23.13
CA SER A 920 9.43 -10.08 -24.11
C SER A 920 10.28 -10.68 -25.23
N ASP A 921 10.35 -10.01 -26.39
CA ASP A 921 11.16 -10.48 -27.52
C ASP A 921 12.62 -10.73 -27.10
N GLN A 922 13.19 -9.83 -26.29
CA GLN A 922 14.52 -10.00 -25.73
C GLN A 922 14.63 -11.23 -24.81
N GLU A 923 13.64 -11.47 -23.95
CA GLU A 923 13.62 -12.65 -23.07
C GLU A 923 13.47 -13.94 -23.88
N GLN A 924 12.69 -13.95 -24.96
CA GLN A 924 12.54 -15.10 -25.85
C GLN A 924 13.87 -15.47 -26.52
N GLU A 925 14.62 -14.46 -27.01
CA GLU A 925 15.96 -14.67 -27.57
C GLU A 925 16.97 -15.14 -26.52
N GLU A 926 16.85 -14.62 -25.30
CA GLU A 926 17.77 -14.88 -24.21
C GLU A 926 17.57 -16.26 -23.54
N PHE A 927 16.33 -16.68 -23.29
CA PHE A 927 16.02 -17.89 -22.54
C PHE A 927 16.04 -19.17 -23.40
N GLY A 928 17.23 -19.54 -23.85
CA GLY A 928 17.45 -20.77 -24.61
C GLY A 928 17.08 -22.06 -23.85
N LEU A 929 16.58 -23.07 -24.57
CA LEU A 929 16.22 -24.37 -24.01
C LEU A 929 17.46 -25.23 -23.68
N ALA A 930 17.63 -25.57 -22.40
CA ALA A 930 18.73 -26.39 -21.88
C ALA A 930 18.25 -27.75 -21.39
N ARG A 931 19.01 -28.81 -21.70
CA ARG A 931 18.72 -30.16 -21.21
C ARG A 931 19.07 -30.28 -19.72
N PRO A 932 18.25 -30.94 -18.89
CA PRO A 932 18.48 -31.02 -17.44
C PRO A 932 19.84 -31.60 -17.03
N ASP A 933 20.45 -32.48 -17.82
CA ASP A 933 21.76 -33.07 -17.53
C ASP A 933 22.95 -32.13 -17.80
N ARG A 934 22.71 -30.99 -18.47
CA ARG A 934 23.74 -30.00 -18.83
C ARG A 934 23.75 -28.77 -17.93
N VAL A 935 22.64 -28.48 -17.24
CA VAL A 935 22.47 -27.26 -16.44
C VAL A 935 23.62 -27.07 -15.44
N GLY A 936 23.93 -28.09 -14.63
CA GLY A 936 25.01 -27.98 -13.64
C GLY A 936 26.39 -27.69 -14.26
N GLN A 937 26.67 -28.23 -15.46
CA GLN A 937 27.92 -27.94 -16.18
C GLN A 937 27.94 -26.48 -16.65
N MET A 938 26.86 -26.01 -17.29
CA MET A 938 26.76 -24.66 -17.84
C MET A 938 26.86 -23.59 -16.74
N VAL A 939 26.16 -23.80 -15.63
CA VAL A 939 26.21 -22.90 -14.47
C VAL A 939 27.62 -22.85 -13.87
N SER A 940 28.30 -23.99 -13.75
CA SER A 940 29.66 -24.02 -13.22
C SER A 940 30.64 -23.28 -14.13
N THR A 941 30.57 -23.52 -15.45
CA THR A 941 31.42 -22.83 -16.44
C THR A 941 31.22 -21.32 -16.41
N PHE A 942 29.97 -20.86 -16.31
CA PHE A 942 29.66 -19.44 -16.23
C PHE A 942 30.32 -18.75 -15.02
N TRP A 943 30.27 -19.37 -13.83
CA TRP A 943 30.92 -18.80 -12.65
C TRP A 943 32.45 -18.86 -12.72
N GLU A 944 33.03 -19.90 -13.32
CA GLU A 944 34.47 -19.97 -13.58
C GLU A 944 34.93 -18.84 -14.52
N GLU A 945 34.16 -18.54 -15.56
CA GLU A 945 34.45 -17.45 -16.49
C GLU A 945 34.26 -16.07 -15.83
N ALA A 946 33.21 -15.89 -15.02
CA ALA A 946 32.99 -14.66 -14.26
C ALA A 946 34.15 -14.36 -13.30
N GLU A 947 34.62 -15.36 -12.55
CA GLU A 947 35.77 -15.24 -11.66
C GLU A 947 37.04 -14.84 -12.41
N SER A 948 37.24 -15.36 -13.62
CA SER A 948 38.39 -14.98 -14.44
C SER A 948 38.33 -13.51 -14.86
N ARG A 949 37.15 -13.00 -15.19
CA ARG A 949 36.95 -11.58 -15.54
C ARG A 949 37.14 -10.65 -14.34
N GLU A 950 36.64 -11.02 -13.16
CA GLU A 950 36.85 -10.26 -11.91
C GLU A 950 38.35 -10.15 -11.54
N GLN A 951 39.13 -11.20 -11.81
CA GLN A 951 40.57 -11.20 -11.56
C GLN A 951 41.33 -10.33 -12.58
N GLU A 952 40.98 -10.41 -13.86
CA GLU A 952 41.60 -9.60 -14.92
C GLU A 952 41.36 -8.10 -14.73
N THR A 953 40.16 -7.68 -14.31
CA THR A 953 39.87 -6.26 -14.02
C THR A 953 40.64 -5.75 -12.81
N SER A 954 40.78 -6.56 -11.76
CA SER A 954 41.56 -6.20 -10.56
C SER A 954 43.07 -6.03 -10.83
N ASP A 955 43.63 -6.84 -11.72
CA ASP A 955 45.05 -6.75 -12.10
C ASP A 955 45.34 -5.51 -12.97
N THR A 956 44.37 -5.04 -13.78
CA THR A 956 44.50 -3.79 -14.56
C THR A 956 44.42 -2.51 -13.72
N ASP A 957 43.66 -2.50 -12.63
CA ASP A 957 43.57 -1.34 -11.72
C ASP A 957 44.82 -1.20 -10.84
N ASP A 958 45.45 -2.32 -10.47
CA ASP A 958 46.75 -2.33 -9.78
C ASP A 958 47.92 -1.92 -10.71
N GLU A 959 47.85 -2.20 -12.02
CA GLU A 959 48.82 -1.68 -12.98
C GLU A 959 48.64 -0.16 -13.26
N ALA A 960 47.40 0.35 -13.24
CA ALA A 960 47.10 1.78 -13.41
C ALA A 960 47.58 2.64 -12.21
N THR A 961 47.59 2.09 -10.99
CA THR A 961 48.12 2.77 -9.79
C THR A 961 49.64 2.63 -9.63
N SER A 962 50.31 1.78 -10.41
CA SER A 962 51.78 1.65 -10.42
C SER A 962 52.51 2.62 -11.38
N GLY A 963 51.76 3.42 -12.13
CA GLY A 963 52.22 4.33 -13.18
C GLY A 963 52.62 5.76 -12.76
N SER A 964 52.73 6.07 -11.47
CA SER A 964 53.27 7.36 -11.03
C SER A 964 54.02 7.24 -9.71
N GLU A 965 55.35 7.12 -9.78
CA GLU A 965 56.35 7.75 -8.90
C GLU A 965 57.65 6.93 -8.90
N GLN A 966 58.53 7.23 -9.85
CA GLN A 966 59.97 7.02 -9.65
C GLN A 966 60.74 8.29 -10.04
N THR A 967 60.95 9.16 -9.06
CA THR A 967 62.15 9.99 -8.99
C THR A 967 62.79 9.92 -7.61
N SER A 968 64.00 9.38 -7.63
CA SER A 968 64.98 9.16 -6.57
C SER A 968 65.32 10.37 -5.68
N LEU A 969 65.67 10.15 -4.39
CA LEU A 969 67.05 10.27 -3.86
C LEU A 969 67.21 10.09 -2.33
N SER A 970 68.26 9.34 -1.97
CA SER A 970 69.13 9.38 -0.77
C SER A 970 68.52 8.97 0.60
N SER A 971 68.81 7.81 1.20
CA SER A 971 70.07 7.18 1.69
C SER A 971 70.36 7.41 3.19
N SER A 972 70.77 6.30 3.83
CA SER A 972 71.31 6.08 5.19
C SER A 972 70.27 5.62 6.21
N ALA A 973 70.45 4.53 6.98
CA ALA A 973 71.66 3.80 7.34
C ALA A 973 71.39 2.31 7.59
N GLN A 974 72.45 1.52 7.37
CA GLN A 974 72.62 0.10 7.65
C GLN A 974 72.55 -0.21 9.16
N SER A 975 72.04 -1.37 9.55
CA SER A 975 72.88 -2.56 9.83
C SER A 975 72.06 -3.68 10.49
N THR A 976 72.42 -4.89 10.06
CA THR A 976 71.81 -6.20 10.31
C THR A 976 72.51 -6.89 11.51
N PRO A 977 72.47 -8.23 11.68
CA PRO A 977 71.69 -8.93 12.70
C PRO A 977 72.62 -9.81 13.60
N ASP A 978 72.03 -10.61 14.50
CA ASP A 978 72.48 -11.98 14.90
C ASP A 978 71.79 -12.36 16.22
N GLU A 979 70.97 -13.42 16.27
CA GLU A 979 71.30 -14.86 16.41
C GLU A 979 71.66 -15.34 17.84
N LYS A 980 70.86 -16.34 18.29
CA LYS A 980 71.23 -17.62 18.94
C LYS A 980 71.21 -17.83 20.47
N VAL A 981 70.92 -19.11 20.75
CA VAL A 981 71.23 -20.02 21.89
C VAL A 981 70.11 -20.14 22.94
N ALA A 982 69.30 -21.22 22.93
CA ALA A 982 69.45 -22.56 23.56
C ALA A 982 69.49 -22.47 25.11
N ASP A 983 68.78 -23.25 25.94
CA ASP A 983 68.85 -24.71 26.07
C ASP A 983 67.95 -25.20 27.25
N GLU A 984 67.58 -26.49 27.17
CA GLU A 984 67.38 -27.52 28.21
C GLU A 984 66.53 -27.37 29.52
N SER A 985 65.45 -28.17 29.53
CA SER A 985 65.26 -29.39 30.37
C SER A 985 64.27 -29.40 31.58
N LYS A 986 63.25 -30.28 31.39
CA LYS A 986 62.79 -31.42 32.23
C LYS A 986 62.00 -31.24 33.54
N THR A 987 60.85 -31.95 33.50
CA THR A 987 60.26 -32.93 34.47
C THR A 987 59.38 -32.47 35.63
N GLY A 988 58.20 -33.11 35.73
CA GLY A 988 57.42 -33.26 36.97
C GLY A 988 55.94 -33.59 36.74
N ASN A 989 55.51 -34.78 37.19
CA ASN A 989 54.19 -35.43 37.02
C ASN A 989 53.04 -34.88 37.90
N ASP A 990 51.81 -35.20 37.46
CA ASP A 990 50.59 -35.65 38.17
C ASP A 990 50.19 -35.00 39.51
N GLU A 991 48.92 -34.57 39.69
CA GLU A 991 47.75 -35.42 40.01
C GLU A 991 46.51 -34.56 40.42
N SER A 992 45.34 -34.90 39.87
CA SER A 992 43.96 -34.80 40.39
C SER A 992 43.35 -33.48 40.95
N GLY A 993 42.21 -33.09 40.36
CA GLY A 993 40.93 -33.15 41.10
C GLY A 993 40.19 -31.84 41.48
N SER A 994 39.28 -31.44 40.59
CA SER A 994 37.97 -30.77 40.82
C SER A 994 37.88 -29.39 41.48
N GLY A 995 37.27 -28.45 40.73
CA GLY A 995 36.33 -27.45 41.26
C GLY A 995 36.74 -25.98 41.13
N SER A 996 36.38 -25.33 40.02
CA SER A 996 36.14 -23.87 39.91
C SER A 996 35.56 -23.61 38.51
N GLY A 997 34.35 -23.06 38.40
CA GLY A 997 34.17 -21.60 38.32
C GLY A 997 34.55 -21.12 36.91
N ARG A 998 33.59 -21.04 36.00
CA ARG A 998 33.79 -20.31 34.74
C ARG A 998 33.40 -18.85 34.99
N ASP A 999 34.43 -18.05 35.13
CA ASP A 999 34.39 -16.60 35.12
C ASP A 999 34.19 -16.18 33.65
N TYR A 1000 33.00 -15.67 33.31
CA TYR A 1000 32.80 -14.98 32.03
C TYR A 1000 33.07 -13.50 32.28
N SER A 1001 34.23 -12.99 31.85
CA SER A 1001 34.42 -11.54 31.81
C SER A 1001 33.56 -10.98 30.67
N VAL A 1002 32.38 -10.48 31.00
CA VAL A 1002 31.53 -9.74 30.07
C VAL A 1002 32.06 -8.30 29.98
N ASP A 1003 32.16 -7.80 28.76
CA ASP A 1003 32.57 -6.43 28.46
C ASP A 1003 31.43 -5.46 28.83
N PRO A 1004 31.58 -4.58 29.84
CA PRO A 1004 30.48 -3.79 30.43
C PRO A 1004 29.95 -2.65 29.52
N THR A 1005 30.42 -2.58 28.27
CA THR A 1005 29.96 -1.65 27.23
C THR A 1005 29.06 -2.30 26.17
N LYS A 1006 28.72 -3.58 26.30
CA LYS A 1006 27.75 -4.24 25.41
C LYS A 1006 26.36 -4.26 26.04
N THR A 1007 25.38 -3.66 25.37
CA THR A 1007 23.96 -3.82 25.67
C THR A 1007 23.47 -5.14 25.08
N ALA A 1008 22.55 -5.82 25.77
CA ALA A 1008 21.94 -7.05 25.30
C ALA A 1008 20.43 -6.83 25.11
N LYS A 1009 19.92 -7.18 23.93
CA LYS A 1009 18.48 -7.18 23.64
C LYS A 1009 17.86 -8.45 24.22
N VAL A 1010 16.90 -8.31 25.13
CA VAL A 1010 16.18 -9.44 25.72
C VAL A 1010 14.87 -9.64 24.95
N TYR A 1011 14.66 -10.86 24.47
CA TYR A 1011 13.41 -11.28 23.82
C TYR A 1011 12.71 -12.33 24.67
N PHE A 1012 11.50 -12.03 25.13
CA PHE A 1012 10.60 -13.05 25.68
C PHE A 1012 9.88 -13.70 24.51
N GLY A 1013 10.15 -14.99 24.26
CA GLY A 1013 9.44 -15.74 23.22
C GLY A 1013 7.93 -15.72 23.46
N LYS A 1014 7.15 -15.75 22.37
CA LYS A 1014 5.66 -15.66 22.33
C LYS A 1014 4.91 -16.69 23.19
N GLU A 1015 5.62 -17.67 23.80
CA GLU A 1015 5.07 -18.71 24.68
C GLU A 1015 5.62 -18.67 26.12
N ALA A 1016 6.45 -17.68 26.49
CA ALA A 1016 6.95 -17.55 27.86
C ALA A 1016 5.84 -17.00 28.78
N THR A 1017 5.27 -17.85 29.64
CA THR A 1017 4.28 -17.44 30.64
C THR A 1017 4.92 -17.33 32.02
N LEU A 1018 5.06 -16.10 32.54
CA LEU A 1018 5.40 -15.82 33.94
C LEU A 1018 4.09 -15.64 34.71
N ASN A 1019 3.81 -16.50 35.69
CA ASN A 1019 2.57 -16.48 36.46
C ASN A 1019 2.84 -16.32 37.96
N GLY A 1020 2.28 -15.27 38.57
CA GLY A 1020 2.33 -15.04 40.02
C GLY A 1020 2.97 -13.72 40.42
N TRP A 1021 2.98 -13.47 41.73
CA TRP A 1021 3.68 -12.33 42.32
C TRP A 1021 5.13 -12.71 42.61
N VAL A 1022 6.07 -11.88 42.17
CA VAL A 1022 7.49 -12.02 42.49
C VAL A 1022 7.93 -10.84 43.33
N THR A 1023 8.58 -11.11 44.46
CA THR A 1023 9.09 -10.08 45.38
C THR A 1023 10.55 -9.79 45.07
N LEU A 1024 10.86 -8.52 44.82
CA LEU A 1024 12.20 -8.05 44.45
C LEU A 1024 12.60 -6.85 45.30
N GLN A 1025 13.90 -6.55 45.33
CA GLN A 1025 14.42 -5.39 46.06
C GLN A 1025 14.05 -4.10 45.31
N THR A 1026 13.61 -3.09 46.05
CA THR A 1026 13.05 -1.84 45.51
C THR A 1026 13.98 -1.12 44.53
N ASP A 1027 15.28 -1.10 44.81
CA ASP A 1027 16.30 -0.44 44.00
C ASP A 1027 16.45 -1.05 42.59
N ILE A 1028 16.31 -2.37 42.46
CA ILE A 1028 16.32 -3.07 41.17
C ILE A 1028 15.02 -2.79 40.40
N VAL A 1029 13.90 -2.80 41.11
CA VAL A 1029 12.57 -2.66 40.51
C VAL A 1029 12.36 -1.25 39.95
N GLU A 1030 12.70 -0.21 40.70
CA GLU A 1030 12.50 1.19 40.28
C GLU A 1030 13.32 1.60 39.05
N GLN A 1031 14.52 1.03 38.88
CA GLN A 1031 15.43 1.46 37.80
C GLN A 1031 15.28 0.64 36.52
N GLU A 1032 15.00 -0.66 36.61
CA GLU A 1032 15.05 -1.53 35.42
C GLU A 1032 13.70 -2.18 35.07
N ILE A 1033 12.74 -2.30 36.00
CA ILE A 1033 11.54 -3.13 35.80
C ILE A 1033 10.22 -2.35 35.85
N VAL A 1034 10.08 -1.32 36.70
CA VAL A 1034 8.86 -0.48 36.79
C VAL A 1034 8.44 0.14 35.44
N PRO A 1035 9.33 0.60 34.55
CA PRO A 1035 8.92 1.12 33.24
C PRO A 1035 8.22 0.07 32.36
N LEU A 1036 8.38 -1.22 32.66
CA LEU A 1036 7.93 -2.33 31.84
C LEU A 1036 6.65 -3.00 32.36
N VAL A 1037 6.18 -2.72 33.59
CA VAL A 1037 5.10 -3.48 34.24
C VAL A 1037 3.90 -2.59 34.60
N ARG A 1038 2.67 -3.04 34.30
CA ARG A 1038 1.42 -2.27 34.50
C ARG A 1038 0.91 -2.17 35.96
N GLU A 1039 1.25 -3.12 36.84
CA GLU A 1039 0.77 -3.16 38.24
C GLU A 1039 1.88 -3.65 39.22
N TYR A 1040 2.08 -2.94 40.34
CA TYR A 1040 2.98 -3.32 41.43
C TYR A 1040 2.40 -2.94 42.81
N GLU A 1041 2.83 -3.63 43.86
CA GLU A 1041 2.54 -3.27 45.27
C GLU A 1041 3.83 -3.16 46.07
N VAL A 1042 3.96 -2.10 46.87
CA VAL A 1042 5.11 -1.89 47.77
C VAL A 1042 4.70 -2.26 49.18
N GLU A 1043 5.38 -3.22 49.78
CA GLU A 1043 5.23 -3.57 51.20
C GLU A 1043 6.51 -3.26 51.96
N ASP A 1044 6.36 -2.55 53.08
CA ASP A 1044 7.46 -2.13 53.93
C ASP A 1044 7.43 -2.96 55.22
N ALA A 1045 8.28 -3.98 55.27
CA ALA A 1045 8.38 -4.91 56.39
C ALA A 1045 9.83 -4.98 56.90
N ASP A 1046 10.00 -4.77 58.21
CA ASP A 1046 11.30 -4.84 58.90
C ASP A 1046 12.40 -3.89 58.36
N GLY A 1047 12.00 -2.75 57.77
CA GLY A 1047 12.92 -1.67 57.36
C GLY A 1047 13.62 -1.91 56.02
N VAL A 1048 13.07 -2.79 55.19
CA VAL A 1048 13.44 -2.99 53.78
C VAL A 1048 12.15 -2.82 52.97
N GLU A 1049 12.10 -1.79 52.12
CA GLU A 1049 11.04 -1.71 51.11
C GLU A 1049 11.22 -2.86 50.13
N THR A 1050 10.14 -3.58 49.86
CA THR A 1050 10.12 -4.64 48.85
C THR A 1050 8.95 -4.41 47.91
N ILE A 1051 9.19 -4.57 46.61
CA ILE A 1051 8.17 -4.40 45.59
C ILE A 1051 7.76 -5.78 45.08
N SER A 1052 6.46 -6.06 45.15
CA SER A 1052 5.85 -7.22 44.55
C SER A 1052 5.33 -6.84 43.17
N LEU A 1053 5.72 -7.60 42.15
CA LEU A 1053 5.31 -7.40 40.75
C LEU A 1053 4.38 -8.53 40.30
N ASN A 1054 3.29 -8.18 39.62
CA ASN A 1054 2.31 -9.15 39.14
C ASN A 1054 2.39 -9.33 37.62
N PHE A 1055 2.84 -10.50 37.18
CA PHE A 1055 3.03 -10.82 35.76
C PHE A 1055 1.82 -11.55 35.12
N SER A 1056 0.70 -11.69 35.84
CA SER A 1056 -0.48 -12.47 35.39
C SER A 1056 -1.36 -11.82 34.30
N LYS A 1057 -1.00 -10.62 33.81
CA LYS A 1057 -1.61 -10.00 32.62
C LYS A 1057 -0.56 -9.98 31.50
N GLU A 1058 -0.94 -10.38 30.29
CA GLU A 1058 -0.07 -10.46 29.11
C GLU A 1058 0.81 -9.20 28.97
N LEU A 1059 2.11 -9.37 29.22
CA LEU A 1059 3.12 -8.37 28.88
C LEU A 1059 3.41 -8.46 27.39
N SER A 1060 2.67 -7.69 26.61
CA SER A 1060 3.06 -7.32 25.25
C SER A 1060 3.99 -6.12 25.33
N VAL A 1061 5.29 -6.35 25.53
CA VAL A 1061 6.29 -5.29 25.38
C VAL A 1061 6.76 -5.31 23.91
N SER A 1062 6.14 -4.49 23.07
CA SER A 1062 6.70 -4.13 21.76
C SER A 1062 7.47 -2.81 21.92
N GLY A 1063 8.77 -2.92 22.18
CA GLY A 1063 9.65 -1.77 22.30
C GLY A 1063 11.06 -2.21 22.67
N TRP A 1064 12.05 -1.85 21.84
CA TRP A 1064 13.46 -2.16 22.11
C TRP A 1064 13.98 -1.24 23.20
N THR A 1065 14.44 -1.79 24.33
CA THR A 1065 15.25 -1.04 25.31
C THR A 1065 16.57 -1.76 25.55
N ASP A 1066 17.66 -0.98 25.52
CA ASP A 1066 19.03 -1.44 25.77
C ASP A 1066 19.27 -1.57 27.28
N VAL A 1067 19.38 -2.80 27.78
CA VAL A 1067 19.73 -3.08 29.19
C VAL A 1067 21.16 -3.61 29.28
N ARG A 1068 21.87 -3.30 30.38
CA ARG A 1068 23.25 -3.75 30.56
C ARG A 1068 23.29 -5.26 30.76
N ALA A 1069 24.21 -5.93 30.05
CA ALA A 1069 24.27 -7.39 30.01
C ALA A 1069 24.56 -8.05 31.37
N ASP A 1070 25.20 -7.33 32.31
CA ASP A 1070 25.46 -7.80 33.67
C ASP A 1070 24.20 -7.83 34.54
N ALA A 1071 23.31 -6.83 34.44
CA ALA A 1071 22.03 -6.81 35.15
C ALA A 1071 21.09 -7.96 34.71
N VAL A 1072 21.08 -8.28 33.41
CA VAL A 1072 20.27 -9.37 32.86
C VAL A 1072 20.72 -10.74 33.40
N LEU A 1073 22.03 -11.00 33.45
CA LEU A 1073 22.59 -12.27 33.89
C LEU A 1073 22.52 -12.47 35.42
N GLU A 1074 22.72 -11.41 36.20
CA GLU A 1074 22.75 -11.53 37.66
C GLU A 1074 21.36 -11.42 38.32
N GLU A 1075 20.42 -10.68 37.73
CA GLU A 1075 19.15 -10.36 38.40
C GLU A 1075 17.91 -10.92 37.69
N ILE A 1076 17.84 -10.88 36.35
CA ILE A 1076 16.64 -11.28 35.60
C ILE A 1076 16.63 -12.78 35.26
N GLU A 1077 17.76 -13.34 34.84
CA GLU A 1077 17.88 -14.75 34.47
C GLU A 1077 17.49 -15.73 35.61
N PRO A 1078 17.89 -15.50 36.88
CA PRO A 1078 17.50 -16.37 38.00
C PRO A 1078 15.99 -16.34 38.29
N ILE A 1079 15.34 -15.18 38.14
CA ILE A 1079 13.89 -15.03 38.33
C ILE A 1079 13.14 -15.79 37.23
N ALA A 1080 13.62 -15.69 35.98
CA ALA A 1080 13.05 -16.42 34.85
C ALA A 1080 13.28 -17.93 34.94
N GLU A 1081 14.37 -18.40 35.56
CA GLU A 1081 14.60 -19.82 35.85
C GLU A 1081 13.68 -20.35 36.96
N ASP A 1082 13.49 -19.59 38.04
CA ASP A 1082 12.68 -20.01 39.21
C ASP A 1082 11.17 -19.96 38.91
N ALA A 1083 10.74 -19.11 37.98
CA ALA A 1083 9.34 -18.98 37.54
C ALA A 1083 8.92 -20.01 36.47
N ARG A 1084 9.84 -20.79 35.89
CA ARG A 1084 9.48 -21.89 34.98
C ARG A 1084 8.87 -23.04 35.79
N PRO A 1085 7.63 -23.49 35.49
CA PRO A 1085 7.09 -24.66 36.16
C PRO A 1085 7.99 -25.86 35.84
N HIS A 1086 8.53 -26.52 36.87
CA HIS A 1086 9.28 -27.78 36.72
C HIS A 1086 8.38 -28.83 36.06
N THR A 1087 8.45 -28.94 34.74
CA THR A 1087 7.92 -30.07 33.98
C THR A 1087 8.94 -31.21 34.05
N ALA A 1088 8.52 -32.30 34.69
CA ALA A 1088 9.12 -33.62 34.56
C ALA A 1088 8.57 -34.33 33.31
#